data_AF-H2Y9U2-F1
#
_entry.id   AF-H2Y9U2-F1
#
_cell.length_a   1.000
_cell.length_b   1.000
_cell.length_c   1.000
_cell.angle_alpha   90.00
_cell.angle_beta   90.00
_cell.angle_gamma   90.00
#
_symmetry.space_group_name_H-M   'P 1'
#
loop_
_entity.id
_entity.type
_entity.pdbx_description
1 polymer ?
#
loop_
_entity_poly.entity_id
_entity_poly.type
_entity_poly.pdbx_seq_one_letter_code
_entity_poly.pdbx_strand_id
1 'polypeptide(L)'
;LLKPSSVGEIKLKTNNYKDHPLIQPNYLSSQIDVDKMIEGLRVVEQLEGSKVFQKMKLKMDFTSMGCGNETDPPRSAKFYECLIRSLTWTVFHPVGTAKMGSPDDDMAVVSPRLKVYKVDGLRVADASVMPSIPSANTQAACYMIGEKAADMIKQDWKLQMKIIKKQHNILKLPFADILHLCNLYITRIQVVIVCLVAYLLPYVLRWHYSITINQPDEEYDFIIVGAGTSGNVVANRLTESPHTKVLVLEAGDNDAPNIFISTPLLAPLVQGTTTDWMYRTEPQENACNLLTDNVSFWPRGKVIGGSSCMHFMWYVRGHKDDFDSWEKSGATGWGYKDVLGYFKKSENAMNKNMTSKFHGKDGPLKTSYPYHNQLADIFVEAGKELGYNHTDYNAENMIGFNLPQQTLYNGQRESSSTSFLRPVIKKRRDRLHIVGRAHVRQVVFEENKKGNKRATGVIFVKDGVEIKVRARKEVIFSGGSVGTPQLLMLSGIGPRKHLEEMGIDVIADMPGVGQNLQDHLQIPATFIATNLTKDATIFKRAFEYLIGGTGPLGHTSADGGAFVRSSHAKTESPDIQLVLLSHKWTTSTTEKFQKMLNFKQEYVDRLNKWGTEHNTATLSDFLVYSCLLRPASVGYLKLRSNNYQDHPIIQPNYLSNKRDVETLIEGFRVIEQLEKTKHFKEIGAKMEIGTVNCGNTTSPRSDEFYECMSRALTMTIYHPVGTAKMGSENDIKAVVDSRLKVYKVDGLRVADASVMPTIPSANTQAACYMIGEKAADMIKQDW
;
A
#
# COMPACT_ATOMS: atom_id res chain seq x y z
N LEU A 1 30.04 -11.55 -9.96
CA LEU A 1 28.93 -12.00 -9.08
C LEU A 1 28.99 -11.22 -7.76
N LEU A 2 28.02 -10.35 -7.48
CA LEU A 2 28.11 -9.37 -6.36
C LEU A 2 27.20 -9.69 -5.16
N LYS A 3 26.27 -10.63 -5.32
CA LYS A 3 25.43 -11.19 -4.24
C LYS A 3 25.19 -12.67 -4.56
N PRO A 4 26.09 -13.56 -4.13
CA PRO A 4 25.93 -14.98 -4.40
C PRO A 4 24.70 -15.54 -3.68
N SER A 5 23.96 -16.42 -4.36
CA SER A 5 22.89 -17.25 -3.78
C SER A 5 23.45 -18.45 -3.02
N SER A 6 24.65 -18.82 -3.38
CA SER A 6 25.51 -19.76 -2.69
C SER A 6 25.99 -19.17 -1.37
N VAL A 7 25.42 -19.65 -0.27
CA VAL A 7 25.76 -19.24 1.10
C VAL A 7 26.30 -20.40 1.90
N GLY A 8 27.28 -20.10 2.74
CA GLY A 8 28.00 -21.10 3.50
C GLY A 8 27.91 -20.97 5.00
N GLU A 9 28.48 -21.96 5.66
CA GLU A 9 28.55 -22.04 7.11
C GLU A 9 30.00 -22.19 7.61
N ILE A 10 30.23 -21.78 8.87
CA ILE A 10 31.49 -21.90 9.59
C ILE A 10 31.20 -22.58 10.92
N LYS A 11 31.76 -23.77 11.15
CA LYS A 11 31.51 -24.61 12.34
C LYS A 11 32.83 -25.00 13.02
N LEU A 12 32.79 -25.27 14.32
CA LEU A 12 33.95 -25.80 15.05
C LEU A 12 34.17 -27.27 14.70
N LYS A 13 35.41 -27.67 14.39
CA LYS A 13 35.77 -29.06 14.05
C LYS A 13 35.94 -29.94 15.31
N THR A 14 36.56 -29.37 16.33
CA THR A 14 36.78 -29.94 17.67
C THR A 14 36.59 -28.81 18.70
N ASN A 15 36.57 -29.11 20.00
CA ASN A 15 36.55 -28.09 21.05
C ASN A 15 37.95 -27.46 21.33
N ASN A 16 38.98 -27.83 20.56
CA ASN A 16 40.32 -27.26 20.64
C ASN A 16 40.41 -26.00 19.75
N TYR A 17 40.49 -24.82 20.35
CA TYR A 17 40.48 -23.53 19.64
C TYR A 17 41.62 -23.33 18.62
N LYS A 18 42.69 -24.15 18.67
CA LYS A 18 43.80 -24.12 17.71
C LYS A 18 43.51 -24.86 16.41
N ASP A 19 42.50 -25.73 16.39
CA ASP A 19 42.12 -26.45 15.19
C ASP A 19 41.27 -25.53 14.28
N HIS A 20 41.53 -25.62 12.98
CA HIS A 20 40.82 -24.79 12.01
C HIS A 20 39.31 -25.09 11.99
N PRO A 21 38.46 -24.05 11.84
CA PRO A 21 37.02 -24.27 11.68
C PRO A 21 36.73 -24.98 10.36
N LEU A 22 35.63 -25.74 10.32
CA LEU A 22 35.06 -26.26 9.09
C LEU A 22 34.32 -25.12 8.39
N ILE A 23 34.75 -24.78 7.17
CA ILE A 23 34.20 -23.67 6.39
C ILE A 23 33.66 -24.25 5.08
N GLN A 24 32.35 -24.11 4.87
CA GLN A 24 31.68 -24.64 3.70
C GLN A 24 30.88 -23.54 2.98
N PRO A 25 31.48 -22.85 2.00
CA PRO A 25 30.91 -21.65 1.36
C PRO A 25 29.75 -21.93 0.39
N ASN A 26 29.57 -23.20 -0.04
CA ASN A 26 28.57 -23.66 -1.00
C ASN A 26 28.55 -22.92 -2.35
N TYR A 27 29.68 -22.37 -2.82
CA TYR A 27 29.77 -21.64 -4.09
C TYR A 27 29.24 -22.43 -5.28
N LEU A 28 28.45 -21.78 -6.12
CA LEU A 28 27.89 -22.36 -7.36
C LEU A 28 27.09 -23.66 -7.15
N SER A 29 26.78 -24.00 -5.88
CA SER A 29 25.80 -25.01 -5.52
C SER A 29 24.44 -24.65 -6.14
N SER A 30 24.21 -23.34 -6.30
CA SER A 30 23.19 -22.83 -7.17
C SER A 30 23.74 -22.62 -8.58
N GLN A 31 23.19 -23.38 -9.54
CA GLN A 31 23.36 -23.16 -10.98
C GLN A 31 23.03 -21.70 -11.36
N ILE A 32 22.17 -21.02 -10.60
CA ILE A 32 21.86 -19.59 -10.78
C ILE A 32 23.08 -18.69 -10.61
N ASP A 33 24.04 -19.04 -9.78
CA ASP A 33 25.27 -18.26 -9.65
C ASP A 33 26.25 -18.56 -10.78
N VAL A 34 26.14 -19.76 -11.37
CA VAL A 34 26.87 -20.17 -12.58
C VAL A 34 26.31 -19.41 -13.77
N ASP A 35 25.00 -19.41 -13.96
CA ASP A 35 24.35 -18.75 -15.10
C ASP A 35 24.55 -17.23 -15.08
N LYS A 36 24.57 -16.61 -13.90
CA LYS A 36 24.96 -15.19 -13.74
C LYS A 36 26.41 -14.89 -14.14
N MET A 37 27.29 -15.89 -14.12
CA MET A 37 28.68 -15.79 -14.62
C MET A 37 28.78 -16.13 -16.11
N ILE A 38 27.82 -16.86 -16.71
CA ILE A 38 27.69 -17.01 -18.17
C ILE A 38 27.35 -15.64 -18.71
N GLU A 39 26.34 -15.00 -18.13
CA GLU A 39 25.90 -13.68 -18.59
C GLU A 39 26.96 -12.60 -18.38
N GLY A 40 27.75 -12.67 -17.31
CA GLY A 40 28.91 -11.79 -17.14
C GLY A 40 29.93 -11.93 -18.27
N LEU A 41 30.19 -13.16 -18.72
CA LEU A 41 31.09 -13.45 -19.85
C LEU A 41 30.49 -12.99 -21.19
N ARG A 42 29.16 -13.11 -21.39
CA ARG A 42 28.47 -12.56 -22.58
C ARG A 42 28.63 -11.05 -22.73
N VAL A 43 28.78 -10.32 -21.63
CA VAL A 43 29.07 -8.87 -21.65
C VAL A 43 30.53 -8.56 -22.04
N VAL A 44 31.51 -9.44 -21.74
CA VAL A 44 32.94 -9.32 -22.16
C VAL A 44 33.10 -9.57 -23.66
N GLU A 45 32.24 -10.41 -24.24
CA GLU A 45 32.14 -10.61 -25.69
C GLU A 45 31.62 -9.37 -26.42
N GLN A 46 30.65 -8.66 -25.82
CA GLN A 46 30.14 -7.42 -26.41
C GLN A 46 31.18 -6.29 -26.38
N LEU A 47 32.06 -6.26 -25.37
CA LEU A 47 33.17 -5.29 -25.29
C LEU A 47 34.27 -5.55 -26.34
N GLU A 48 34.59 -6.82 -26.60
CA GLU A 48 35.46 -7.25 -27.71
C GLU A 48 34.95 -6.74 -29.07
N GLY A 49 33.62 -6.71 -29.26
CA GLY A 49 32.96 -6.20 -30.47
C GLY A 49 32.91 -4.68 -30.63
N SER A 50 33.46 -3.90 -29.68
CA SER A 50 33.41 -2.44 -29.71
C SER A 50 34.41 -1.80 -30.71
N LYS A 51 34.10 -0.60 -31.21
CA LYS A 51 34.97 0.14 -32.16
C LYS A 51 36.39 0.39 -31.62
N VAL A 52 36.59 0.46 -30.30
CA VAL A 52 37.89 0.70 -29.65
C VAL A 52 38.75 -0.58 -29.62
N PHE A 53 38.15 -1.73 -29.28
CA PHE A 53 38.84 -3.02 -29.26
C PHE A 53 39.17 -3.52 -30.67
N GLN A 54 38.26 -3.30 -31.64
CA GLN A 54 38.52 -3.58 -33.06
C GLN A 54 39.71 -2.77 -33.61
N LYS A 55 39.91 -1.52 -33.17
CA LYS A 55 41.06 -0.68 -33.56
C LYS A 55 42.39 -1.16 -32.98
N MET A 56 42.40 -1.74 -31.78
CA MET A 56 43.60 -2.30 -31.11
C MET A 56 43.88 -3.77 -31.46
N LYS A 57 43.03 -4.40 -32.29
CA LYS A 57 43.10 -5.82 -32.71
C LYS A 57 43.05 -6.85 -31.56
N LEU A 58 42.32 -6.56 -30.48
CA LEU A 58 42.19 -7.45 -29.33
C LEU A 58 41.02 -8.43 -29.50
N LYS A 59 41.23 -9.71 -29.14
CA LYS A 59 40.23 -10.79 -29.21
C LYS A 59 40.31 -11.75 -28.03
N MET A 60 39.20 -12.41 -27.71
CA MET A 60 39.12 -13.46 -26.70
C MET A 60 39.60 -14.81 -27.27
N ASP A 61 40.49 -15.53 -26.56
CA ASP A 61 41.04 -16.84 -26.95
C ASP A 61 40.58 -17.93 -25.96
N PHE A 62 40.20 -19.09 -26.51
CA PHE A 62 39.59 -20.21 -25.81
C PHE A 62 40.36 -21.54 -25.98
N THR A 63 41.52 -21.54 -26.66
CA THR A 63 42.23 -22.75 -27.14
C THR A 63 42.78 -23.71 -26.07
N SER A 64 42.81 -23.32 -24.79
CA SER A 64 43.45 -24.08 -23.69
C SER A 64 42.52 -24.42 -22.50
N MET A 65 41.19 -24.32 -22.66
CA MET A 65 40.25 -24.34 -21.52
C MET A 65 39.50 -25.66 -21.25
N GLY A 66 39.80 -26.75 -21.98
CA GLY A 66 39.32 -28.11 -21.65
C GLY A 66 37.80 -28.37 -21.75
N CYS A 67 37.01 -27.39 -22.20
CA CYS A 67 35.56 -27.48 -22.47
C CYS A 67 35.27 -27.31 -23.97
N GLY A 68 34.23 -27.98 -24.49
CA GLY A 68 33.72 -27.86 -25.89
C GLY A 68 34.04 -29.03 -26.82
N ASN A 69 33.19 -29.26 -27.83
CA ASN A 69 33.30 -30.31 -28.87
C ASN A 69 32.53 -29.87 -30.15
N GLU A 70 32.39 -30.73 -31.17
CA GLU A 70 31.72 -30.35 -32.44
C GLU A 70 30.27 -29.88 -32.29
N THR A 71 29.53 -30.32 -31.25
CA THR A 71 28.12 -29.97 -31.00
C THR A 71 27.91 -28.83 -30.01
N ASP A 72 28.87 -28.56 -29.11
CA ASP A 72 28.85 -27.44 -28.15
C ASP A 72 30.13 -26.58 -28.30
N PRO A 73 30.26 -25.81 -29.40
CA PRO A 73 31.48 -25.08 -29.73
C PRO A 73 31.77 -23.90 -28.79
N PRO A 74 32.97 -23.26 -28.89
CA PRO A 74 33.29 -22.05 -28.14
C PRO A 74 32.18 -21.01 -28.25
N ARG A 75 31.92 -20.33 -27.13
CA ARG A 75 30.84 -19.34 -26.98
C ARG A 75 29.42 -19.93 -26.94
N SER A 76 29.26 -21.24 -26.77
CA SER A 76 27.96 -21.85 -26.47
C SER A 76 27.64 -21.80 -24.97
N ALA A 77 26.37 -21.99 -24.60
CA ALA A 77 25.96 -21.94 -23.20
C ALA A 77 26.54 -23.09 -22.38
N LYS A 78 26.55 -24.32 -22.94
CA LYS A 78 27.18 -25.47 -22.30
C LYS A 78 28.70 -25.35 -22.21
N PHE A 79 29.33 -24.75 -23.23
CA PHE A 79 30.74 -24.35 -23.15
C PHE A 79 30.98 -23.37 -22.01
N TYR A 80 30.15 -22.33 -21.86
CA TYR A 80 30.28 -21.36 -20.77
C TYR A 80 29.95 -21.92 -19.40
N GLU A 81 28.95 -22.75 -19.30
CA GLU A 81 28.58 -23.44 -18.07
C GLU A 81 29.69 -24.38 -17.58
N CYS A 82 30.27 -25.16 -18.51
CA CYS A 82 31.46 -25.97 -18.24
C CYS A 82 32.63 -25.11 -17.74
N LEU A 83 32.85 -23.95 -18.35
CA LEU A 83 33.91 -23.02 -17.99
C LEU A 83 33.69 -22.42 -16.58
N ILE A 84 32.46 -22.01 -16.26
CA ILE A 84 32.11 -21.39 -14.97
C ILE A 84 32.11 -22.39 -13.82
N ARG A 85 31.65 -23.62 -14.06
CA ARG A 85 31.71 -24.68 -13.04
C ARG A 85 33.13 -25.20 -12.82
N SER A 86 34.05 -25.03 -13.80
CA SER A 86 35.43 -25.56 -13.75
C SER A 86 36.52 -24.55 -13.34
N LEU A 87 36.30 -23.23 -13.52
CA LEU A 87 37.38 -22.23 -13.43
C LEU A 87 37.09 -21.00 -12.53
N THR A 88 35.97 -20.95 -11.81
CA THR A 88 35.59 -19.79 -10.97
C THR A 88 36.39 -19.67 -9.65
N TRP A 89 36.77 -18.43 -9.24
CA TRP A 89 37.33 -18.06 -7.91
C TRP A 89 36.55 -16.88 -7.27
N THR A 90 36.65 -16.70 -5.94
CA THR A 90 36.03 -15.58 -5.17
C THR A 90 36.73 -14.21 -5.31
N VAL A 91 36.04 -13.10 -5.03
CA VAL A 91 36.62 -11.72 -5.07
C VAL A 91 37.00 -11.17 -3.68
N PHE A 92 37.25 -12.03 -2.69
CA PHE A 92 37.69 -11.68 -1.32
C PHE A 92 36.78 -10.71 -0.55
N HIS A 93 35.46 -10.80 -0.73
CA HIS A 93 34.47 -10.04 0.06
C HIS A 93 33.65 -10.95 1.02
N PRO A 94 34.27 -11.71 1.94
CA PRO A 94 33.53 -12.50 2.92
C PRO A 94 32.92 -11.61 4.01
N VAL A 95 31.66 -11.84 4.35
CA VAL A 95 30.90 -11.08 5.35
C VAL A 95 29.81 -11.94 5.98
N GLY A 96 29.18 -11.46 7.06
CA GLY A 96 27.94 -12.03 7.60
C GLY A 96 28.10 -13.18 8.59
N THR A 97 29.31 -13.45 9.06
CA THR A 97 29.61 -14.57 9.97
C THR A 97 29.42 -14.23 11.45
N ALA A 98 29.46 -12.94 11.81
CA ALA A 98 29.08 -12.43 13.13
C ALA A 98 28.02 -11.34 12.93
N LYS A 99 27.02 -11.72 12.14
CA LYS A 99 26.05 -10.83 11.52
C LYS A 99 25.51 -9.84 12.54
N MET A 100 25.62 -8.56 12.19
CA MET A 100 24.94 -7.49 12.90
C MET A 100 23.48 -7.70 12.62
N GLY A 101 22.76 -8.13 13.62
CA GLY A 101 21.35 -8.35 13.47
C GLY A 101 20.67 -7.97 14.74
N SER A 102 19.41 -8.35 14.77
CA SER A 102 18.70 -8.42 16.03
C SER A 102 19.35 -9.53 16.89
N PRO A 103 19.18 -9.52 18.22
CA PRO A 103 19.53 -10.69 19.05
C PRO A 103 18.76 -11.95 18.64
N ASP A 104 17.72 -11.77 17.82
CA ASP A 104 16.73 -12.75 17.36
C ASP A 104 16.88 -13.08 15.87
N ASP A 105 17.89 -12.52 15.20
CA ASP A 105 18.39 -13.16 14.00
C ASP A 105 19.20 -14.36 14.51
N ASP A 106 18.72 -15.57 14.28
CA ASP A 106 19.34 -16.81 14.77
C ASP A 106 20.79 -16.97 14.26
N MET A 107 21.15 -16.20 13.24
CA MET A 107 22.50 -16.10 12.67
C MET A 107 23.25 -14.82 13.11
N ALA A 108 22.64 -13.94 13.89
CA ALA A 108 23.24 -12.71 14.39
C ALA A 108 23.97 -12.86 15.71
N VAL A 109 25.02 -12.07 15.81
CA VAL A 109 26.00 -12.15 16.89
C VAL A 109 26.16 -10.82 17.60
N VAL A 110 26.00 -9.72 16.85
CA VAL A 110 26.10 -8.36 17.41
C VAL A 110 24.88 -7.53 17.11
N SER A 111 24.60 -6.62 18.02
CA SER A 111 23.59 -5.60 17.89
C SER A 111 23.99 -4.51 16.92
N PRO A 112 23.03 -3.66 16.52
CA PRO A 112 23.31 -2.48 15.72
C PRO A 112 24.21 -1.43 16.37
N ARG A 113 24.34 -1.42 17.71
CA ARG A 113 25.37 -0.64 18.42
C ARG A 113 26.72 -1.36 18.45
N LEU A 114 26.87 -2.38 17.62
CA LEU A 114 28.01 -3.25 17.51
C LEU A 114 28.25 -4.08 18.77
N LYS A 115 27.35 -4.03 19.77
CA LYS A 115 27.47 -4.78 21.03
C LYS A 115 27.07 -6.23 20.85
N VAL A 116 27.92 -7.16 21.26
CA VAL A 116 27.64 -8.60 21.18
C VAL A 116 26.46 -8.93 22.09
N TYR A 117 25.57 -9.79 21.62
CA TYR A 117 24.42 -10.16 22.44
C TYR A 117 24.80 -11.07 23.61
N LYS A 118 24.14 -10.82 24.75
CA LYS A 118 24.28 -11.57 26.01
C LYS A 118 25.69 -11.51 26.66
N VAL A 119 26.59 -10.62 26.22
CA VAL A 119 27.94 -10.37 26.79
C VAL A 119 28.16 -8.87 27.03
N ASP A 120 28.16 -8.46 28.30
CA ASP A 120 28.39 -7.05 28.66
C ASP A 120 29.83 -6.59 28.30
N GLY A 121 29.99 -5.32 27.92
CA GLY A 121 31.30 -4.69 27.67
C GLY A 121 31.97 -5.00 26.32
N LEU A 122 31.34 -5.83 25.47
CA LEU A 122 31.95 -6.29 24.21
C LEU A 122 31.21 -5.76 22.96
N ARG A 123 32.00 -5.32 21.95
CA ARG A 123 31.51 -4.90 20.63
C ARG A 123 32.33 -5.51 19.48
N VAL A 124 31.74 -5.70 18.30
CA VAL A 124 32.38 -6.14 17.05
C VAL A 124 32.08 -5.14 15.93
N ALA A 125 33.11 -4.63 15.26
CA ALA A 125 33.03 -3.50 14.33
C ALA A 125 33.87 -3.73 13.06
N ASP A 126 33.59 -4.81 12.32
CA ASP A 126 34.24 -5.17 11.05
C ASP A 126 33.21 -5.70 10.02
N ALA A 127 33.67 -6.24 8.89
CA ALA A 127 32.79 -6.71 7.81
C ALA A 127 31.97 -7.97 8.15
N SER A 128 32.35 -8.75 9.16
CA SER A 128 31.60 -9.94 9.59
C SER A 128 30.20 -9.59 10.10
N VAL A 129 30.02 -8.35 10.56
CA VAL A 129 28.76 -7.83 11.03
C VAL A 129 27.88 -7.38 9.87
N MET A 130 28.42 -7.28 8.65
CA MET A 130 27.63 -6.96 7.48
C MET A 130 26.72 -8.16 7.15
N PRO A 131 25.39 -8.02 7.21
CA PRO A 131 24.47 -9.16 7.07
C PRO A 131 24.47 -9.83 5.70
N SER A 132 25.08 -9.17 4.72
CA SER A 132 25.32 -9.66 3.37
C SER A 132 26.39 -8.80 2.71
N ILE A 133 26.92 -9.27 1.57
CA ILE A 133 27.95 -8.55 0.81
C ILE A 133 27.33 -7.28 0.20
N PRO A 134 27.89 -6.08 0.47
CA PRO A 134 27.45 -4.86 -0.19
C PRO A 134 27.82 -4.91 -1.68
N SER A 135 27.01 -4.30 -2.54
CA SER A 135 27.30 -4.24 -3.98
C SER A 135 28.34 -3.16 -4.33
N ALA A 136 29.47 -3.13 -3.60
CA ALA A 136 30.63 -2.22 -3.74
C ALA A 136 31.87 -2.83 -3.03
N ASN A 137 33.08 -2.28 -3.23
CA ASN A 137 34.27 -2.67 -2.44
C ASN A 137 33.99 -2.44 -0.94
N THR A 138 34.18 -3.47 -0.12
CA THR A 138 33.78 -3.45 1.30
C THR A 138 34.51 -2.36 2.11
N GLN A 139 35.63 -1.83 1.61
CA GLN A 139 36.45 -0.77 2.20
C GLN A 139 35.66 0.45 2.73
N ALA A 140 34.76 1.04 1.94
CA ALA A 140 33.99 2.23 2.36
C ALA A 140 32.91 1.91 3.41
N ALA A 141 32.35 0.70 3.38
CA ALA A 141 31.43 0.23 4.40
C ALA A 141 32.18 -0.06 5.72
N CYS A 142 33.39 -0.63 5.66
CA CYS A 142 34.22 -0.86 6.84
C CYS A 142 34.64 0.45 7.52
N TYR A 143 35.03 1.48 6.77
CA TYR A 143 35.38 2.79 7.36
C TYR A 143 34.16 3.48 8.00
N MET A 144 32.99 3.44 7.36
CA MET A 144 31.75 3.97 7.94
C MET A 144 31.37 3.24 9.24
N ILE A 145 31.57 1.92 9.29
CA ILE A 145 31.36 1.11 10.50
C ILE A 145 32.34 1.51 11.62
N GLY A 146 33.64 1.70 11.32
CA GLY A 146 34.66 2.15 12.28
C GLY A 146 34.42 3.56 12.86
N GLU A 147 33.94 4.49 12.04
CA GLU A 147 33.57 5.85 12.47
C GLU A 147 32.25 5.86 13.30
N LYS A 148 31.23 5.09 12.88
CA LYS A 148 30.00 4.88 13.67
C LYS A 148 30.30 4.21 15.02
N ALA A 149 31.27 3.29 15.05
CA ALA A 149 31.71 2.66 16.29
C ALA A 149 32.36 3.68 17.22
N ALA A 150 33.29 4.50 16.71
CA ALA A 150 33.97 5.56 17.47
C ALA A 150 32.99 6.60 18.04
N ASP A 151 31.97 7.02 17.28
CA ASP A 151 30.93 7.95 17.75
C ASP A 151 30.05 7.32 18.85
N MET A 152 29.69 6.05 18.70
CA MET A 152 28.90 5.35 19.71
C MET A 152 29.68 5.08 21.00
N ILE A 153 31.00 4.86 20.93
CA ILE A 153 31.85 4.66 22.12
C ILE A 153 32.11 5.98 22.83
N LYS A 154 32.39 7.05 22.09
CA LYS A 154 32.52 8.41 22.65
C LYS A 154 31.21 8.91 23.27
N GLN A 155 30.05 8.56 22.71
CA GLN A 155 28.74 8.86 23.32
C GLN A 155 28.55 8.12 24.65
N ASP A 156 28.88 6.83 24.69
CA ASP A 156 28.80 6.04 25.92
C ASP A 156 29.77 6.59 27.00
N TRP A 157 31.00 7.01 26.65
CA TRP A 157 32.03 7.58 27.57
C TRP A 157 31.74 9.02 28.02
N LYS A 158 31.15 9.88 27.16
CA LYS A 158 30.70 11.23 27.53
C LYS A 158 29.53 11.22 28.53
N LEU A 159 28.69 10.19 28.51
CA LEU A 159 27.63 9.97 29.51
C LEU A 159 28.20 9.61 30.88
N GLN A 160 29.28 8.82 30.95
CA GLN A 160 30.04 8.60 32.19
C GLN A 160 30.72 9.89 32.69
N MET A 161 31.31 10.69 31.78
CA MET A 161 31.96 11.97 32.11
C MET A 161 30.99 13.09 32.54
N LYS A 162 29.73 13.11 32.06
CA LYS A 162 28.70 14.07 32.53
C LYS A 162 28.25 13.80 33.97
N ILE A 163 28.27 12.55 34.40
CA ILE A 163 28.02 12.16 35.80
C ILE A 163 29.15 12.67 36.70
N ILE A 164 30.39 12.67 36.19
CA ILE A 164 31.59 13.21 36.87
C ILE A 164 31.64 14.75 36.82
N LYS A 165 31.19 15.39 35.73
CA LYS A 165 31.19 16.87 35.56
C LYS A 165 29.95 17.60 36.08
N LYS A 166 29.13 16.96 36.93
CA LYS A 166 28.32 17.67 37.94
C LYS A 166 29.21 18.42 38.96
N GLN A 167 30.53 18.23 38.91
CA GLN A 167 31.56 18.88 39.74
C GLN A 167 32.26 20.11 39.13
N HIS A 168 32.06 20.50 37.87
CA HIS A 168 32.86 21.60 37.30
C HIS A 168 32.00 22.64 36.56
N ASN A 169 31.84 23.76 37.24
CA ASN A 169 31.43 25.06 36.75
C ASN A 169 32.44 25.57 35.66
N ILE A 170 32.01 26.58 34.87
CA ILE A 170 32.83 27.67 34.28
C ILE A 170 33.26 27.62 32.77
N LEU A 171 32.73 28.62 32.02
CA LEU A 171 33.22 29.42 30.83
C LEU A 171 33.57 28.69 29.50
N LYS A 172 32.85 28.85 28.37
CA LYS A 172 32.63 29.96 27.37
C LYS A 172 33.75 30.25 26.34
N LEU A 173 33.42 29.91 25.05
CA LEU A 173 33.65 30.60 23.73
C LEU A 173 35.08 30.84 23.18
N PRO A 174 35.30 31.21 21.88
CA PRO A 174 34.52 31.13 20.61
C PRO A 174 35.33 30.48 19.42
N PHE A 175 34.78 29.83 18.39
CA PHE A 175 34.16 30.34 17.15
C PHE A 175 35.03 31.29 16.28
N ALA A 176 36.14 30.83 15.71
CA ALA A 176 36.90 31.61 14.70
C ALA A 176 37.56 30.87 13.52
N ASP A 177 37.75 29.54 13.51
CA ASP A 177 38.62 28.91 12.49
C ASP A 177 37.92 28.10 11.37
N ILE A 178 36.62 28.26 11.17
CA ILE A 178 35.84 27.43 10.22
C ILE A 178 35.70 28.06 8.81
N LEU A 179 36.44 29.14 8.50
CA LEU A 179 36.18 29.93 7.28
C LEU A 179 37.38 30.10 6.32
N HIS A 180 38.32 29.15 6.29
CA HIS A 180 39.47 29.27 5.36
C HIS A 180 39.86 28.03 4.54
N LEU A 181 38.92 27.12 4.28
CA LEU A 181 39.16 25.99 3.35
C LEU A 181 38.01 25.81 2.36
N CYS A 182 37.55 26.91 1.76
CA CYS A 182 36.64 26.88 0.62
C CYS A 182 37.14 27.84 -0.45
N ASN A 183 38.12 27.40 -1.25
CA ASN A 183 38.12 27.84 -2.65
C ASN A 183 38.88 26.91 -3.60
N LEU A 184 38.22 26.75 -4.76
CA LEU A 184 38.69 26.29 -6.08
C LEU A 184 38.50 24.80 -6.46
N TYR A 185 37.60 24.65 -7.46
CA TYR A 185 37.44 23.56 -8.43
C TYR A 185 36.30 22.53 -8.34
N ILE A 186 35.11 22.86 -7.82
CA ILE A 186 33.91 22.06 -8.18
C ILE A 186 32.64 22.95 -8.30
N THR A 187 32.59 23.83 -9.31
CA THR A 187 31.41 24.68 -9.56
C THR A 187 30.73 24.29 -10.87
N ARG A 188 29.78 23.35 -10.76
CA ARG A 188 28.54 23.25 -11.55
C ARG A 188 27.67 22.05 -11.13
N ILE A 189 28.27 20.93 -10.75
CA ILE A 189 27.54 19.74 -10.27
C ILE A 189 27.26 19.82 -8.76
N GLN A 190 28.20 20.33 -7.96
CA GLN A 190 27.98 20.47 -6.52
C GLN A 190 26.99 21.57 -6.15
N VAL A 191 26.82 22.63 -6.93
CA VAL A 191 25.75 23.62 -6.67
C VAL A 191 24.38 22.99 -6.91
N VAL A 192 24.23 22.17 -7.96
CA VAL A 192 22.99 21.42 -8.19
C VAL A 192 22.75 20.39 -7.10
N ILE A 193 23.78 19.65 -6.67
CA ILE A 193 23.67 18.67 -5.57
C ILE A 193 23.46 19.38 -4.22
N VAL A 194 24.09 20.50 -3.93
CA VAL A 194 23.91 21.26 -2.69
C VAL A 194 22.57 21.98 -2.68
N CYS A 195 22.08 22.48 -3.81
CA CYS A 195 20.72 22.99 -3.93
C CYS A 195 19.68 21.87 -3.86
N LEU A 196 19.93 20.70 -4.47
CA LEU A 196 19.09 19.50 -4.33
C LEU A 196 19.10 19.01 -2.89
N VAL A 197 20.26 18.92 -2.24
CA VAL A 197 20.39 18.52 -0.84
C VAL A 197 19.76 19.59 0.04
N ALA A 198 19.98 20.88 -0.17
CA ALA A 198 19.34 21.95 0.60
C ALA A 198 17.83 22.06 0.37
N TYR A 199 17.32 21.63 -0.79
CA TYR A 199 15.89 21.53 -1.11
C TYR A 199 15.26 20.24 -0.56
N LEU A 200 15.95 19.11 -0.71
CA LEU A 200 15.54 17.79 -0.21
C LEU A 200 15.72 17.66 1.30
N LEU A 201 16.63 18.41 1.93
CA LEU A 201 16.92 18.32 3.36
C LEU A 201 15.73 18.78 4.21
N PRO A 202 15.01 19.90 3.93
CA PRO A 202 13.73 20.19 4.55
C PRO A 202 12.68 19.11 4.30
N TYR A 203 12.65 18.49 3.11
CA TYR A 203 11.76 17.35 2.83
C TYR A 203 12.11 16.16 3.74
N VAL A 204 13.35 15.71 3.74
CA VAL A 204 13.88 14.63 4.58
C VAL A 204 13.64 14.94 6.07
N LEU A 205 13.94 16.16 6.52
CA LEU A 205 13.79 16.60 7.92
C LEU A 205 12.32 16.78 8.35
N ARG A 206 11.41 17.21 7.46
CA ARG A 206 9.94 17.28 7.72
C ARG A 206 9.36 15.89 8.01
N TRP A 207 9.95 14.84 7.46
CA TRP A 207 9.55 13.44 7.65
C TRP A 207 10.34 12.69 8.73
N HIS A 208 11.44 13.25 9.27
CA HIS A 208 12.31 12.56 10.25
C HIS A 208 11.84 12.62 11.71
N TYR A 209 10.77 13.36 12.03
CA TYR A 209 10.19 13.28 13.36
C TYR A 209 9.26 12.08 13.44
N SER A 210 9.67 11.04 14.18
CA SER A 210 8.78 9.93 14.52
C SER A 210 7.56 10.49 15.22
N ILE A 211 6.35 10.20 14.73
CA ILE A 211 5.09 10.64 15.36
C ILE A 211 4.62 9.65 16.43
N THR A 212 5.32 8.52 16.58
CA THR A 212 4.99 7.48 17.54
C THR A 212 5.67 7.72 18.89
N ILE A 213 5.20 7.02 19.92
CA ILE A 213 5.88 6.82 21.20
C ILE A 213 6.07 5.32 21.43
N ASN A 214 7.03 4.95 22.28
CA ASN A 214 7.32 3.55 22.58
C ASN A 214 6.53 3.02 23.78
N GLN A 215 6.29 3.87 24.78
CA GLN A 215 5.64 3.50 26.04
C GLN A 215 4.38 4.35 26.19
N PRO A 216 3.19 3.77 26.00
CA PRO A 216 1.95 4.45 26.37
C PRO A 216 1.84 4.52 27.89
N ASP A 217 1.09 5.51 28.38
CA ASP A 217 0.59 5.49 29.76
C ASP A 217 -0.38 4.31 29.98
N GLU A 218 -0.67 4.02 31.24
CA GLU A 218 -1.60 2.95 31.63
C GLU A 218 -3.06 3.27 31.28
N GLU A 219 -3.39 4.55 31.10
CA GLU A 219 -4.78 5.02 31.01
C GLU A 219 -5.01 6.27 30.14
N TYR A 220 -6.09 6.25 29.36
CA TYR A 220 -6.53 7.33 28.47
C TYR A 220 -8.04 7.60 28.60
N ASP A 221 -8.51 8.75 28.09
CA ASP A 221 -9.95 8.97 27.94
C ASP A 221 -10.49 8.05 26.85
N PHE A 222 -9.82 8.05 25.70
CA PHE A 222 -10.22 7.27 24.54
C PHE A 222 -9.04 6.44 24.02
N ILE A 223 -9.33 5.19 23.64
CA ILE A 223 -8.40 4.35 22.89
C ILE A 223 -8.98 4.11 21.50
N ILE A 224 -8.24 4.47 20.47
CA ILE A 224 -8.57 4.24 19.07
C ILE A 224 -7.74 3.07 18.57
N VAL A 225 -8.42 2.04 18.06
CA VAL A 225 -7.80 0.81 17.54
C VAL A 225 -7.77 0.87 16.02
N GLY A 226 -6.59 1.10 15.45
CA GLY A 226 -6.35 1.33 14.03
C GLY A 226 -6.10 2.80 13.71
N ALA A 227 -4.90 3.13 13.25
CA ALA A 227 -4.55 4.45 12.74
C ALA A 227 -4.88 4.58 11.24
N GLY A 228 -6.04 4.03 10.84
CA GLY A 228 -6.54 4.09 9.48
C GLY A 228 -7.11 5.45 9.10
N THR A 229 -7.77 5.51 7.94
CA THR A 229 -8.35 6.76 7.40
C THR A 229 -9.26 7.47 8.40
N SER A 230 -10.25 6.77 8.97
CA SER A 230 -11.20 7.35 9.92
C SER A 230 -10.61 7.55 11.31
N GLY A 231 -9.84 6.58 11.82
CA GLY A 231 -9.24 6.62 13.17
C GLY A 231 -8.34 7.84 13.38
N ASN A 232 -7.58 8.23 12.36
CA ASN A 232 -6.74 9.43 12.41
C ASN A 232 -7.54 10.73 12.48
N VAL A 233 -8.70 10.79 11.82
CA VAL A 233 -9.62 11.94 11.92
C VAL A 233 -10.17 12.02 13.34
N VAL A 234 -10.68 10.91 13.87
CA VAL A 234 -11.22 10.85 15.23
C VAL A 234 -10.17 11.29 16.25
N ALA A 235 -8.95 10.76 16.16
CA ALA A 235 -7.84 11.11 17.04
C ALA A 235 -7.50 12.61 16.99
N ASN A 236 -7.42 13.19 15.79
CA ASN A 236 -7.17 14.62 15.63
C ASN A 236 -8.29 15.44 16.26
N ARG A 237 -9.56 15.14 15.94
CA ARG A 237 -10.70 15.93 16.41
C ARG A 237 -10.89 15.84 17.92
N LEU A 238 -10.78 14.66 18.52
CA LEU A 238 -10.93 14.51 19.98
C LEU A 238 -9.85 15.27 20.76
N THR A 239 -8.62 15.35 20.22
CA THR A 239 -7.49 16.04 20.87
C THR A 239 -7.44 17.55 20.61
N GLU A 240 -8.44 18.11 19.92
CA GLU A 240 -8.66 19.57 19.89
C GLU A 240 -8.92 20.10 21.30
N SER A 241 -9.59 19.33 22.16
CA SER A 241 -9.71 19.63 23.59
C SER A 241 -8.39 19.38 24.31
N PRO A 242 -7.89 20.34 25.13
CA PRO A 242 -6.68 20.14 25.93
C PRO A 242 -6.89 19.16 27.10
N HIS A 243 -8.14 18.84 27.45
CA HIS A 243 -8.49 17.96 28.56
C HIS A 243 -8.74 16.51 28.13
N THR A 244 -8.56 16.19 26.85
CA THR A 244 -8.86 14.87 26.30
C THR A 244 -7.58 14.17 25.90
N LYS A 245 -7.29 13.04 26.58
CA LYS A 245 -6.13 12.19 26.33
C LYS A 245 -6.52 10.99 25.47
N VAL A 246 -5.86 10.81 24.34
CA VAL A 246 -6.17 9.78 23.34
C VAL A 246 -4.94 8.93 23.05
N LEU A 247 -5.13 7.62 23.04
CA LEU A 247 -4.18 6.65 22.53
C LEU A 247 -4.66 6.09 21.19
N VAL A 248 -3.78 6.06 20.19
CA VAL A 248 -3.99 5.39 18.91
C VAL A 248 -3.05 4.20 18.81
N LEU A 249 -3.58 3.00 18.56
CA LEU A 249 -2.81 1.77 18.40
C LEU A 249 -2.88 1.30 16.95
N GLU A 250 -1.75 1.13 16.29
CA GLU A 250 -1.64 0.71 14.89
C GLU A 250 -0.74 -0.52 14.76
N ALA A 251 -1.23 -1.55 14.06
CA ALA A 251 -0.48 -2.78 13.84
C ALA A 251 0.72 -2.58 12.89
N GLY A 252 0.61 -1.62 11.97
CA GLY A 252 1.68 -1.21 11.06
C GLY A 252 2.71 -0.25 11.65
N ASP A 253 3.75 0.02 10.86
CA ASP A 253 4.78 1.01 11.20
C ASP A 253 4.37 2.44 10.78
N ASN A 254 5.26 3.39 10.99
CA ASN A 254 5.14 4.78 10.54
C ASN A 254 5.12 4.88 9.00
N ASP A 255 4.35 5.81 8.44
CA ASP A 255 4.24 6.05 6.99
C ASP A 255 5.48 6.71 6.37
N ALA A 256 6.47 7.12 7.17
CA ALA A 256 7.57 7.92 6.68
C ALA A 256 8.95 7.61 7.30
N PRO A 257 10.04 7.85 6.53
CA PRO A 257 10.04 8.30 5.12
C PRO A 257 9.88 7.12 4.13
N ASN A 258 8.75 7.05 3.42
CA ASN A 258 8.51 6.04 2.39
C ASN A 258 8.12 6.69 1.05
N ILE A 259 9.05 6.68 0.09
CA ILE A 259 8.87 7.28 -1.23
C ILE A 259 7.80 6.59 -2.09
N PHE A 260 7.56 5.29 -1.87
CA PHE A 260 6.52 4.54 -2.56
C PHE A 260 5.12 4.95 -2.09
N ILE A 261 5.00 5.38 -0.82
CA ILE A 261 3.77 5.98 -0.29
C ILE A 261 3.62 7.40 -0.83
N SER A 262 4.63 8.26 -0.70
CA SER A 262 4.46 9.69 -1.01
C SER A 262 4.31 10.00 -2.50
N THR A 263 4.87 9.16 -3.39
CA THR A 263 4.89 9.37 -4.85
C THR A 263 3.70 8.69 -5.53
N PRO A 264 2.78 9.45 -6.15
CA PRO A 264 1.52 8.93 -6.69
C PRO A 264 1.66 7.78 -7.70
N LEU A 265 2.56 7.89 -8.69
CA LEU A 265 2.71 6.85 -9.73
C LEU A 265 3.25 5.52 -9.17
N LEU A 266 3.90 5.55 -8.00
CA LEU A 266 4.47 4.36 -7.35
C LEU A 266 3.48 3.62 -6.44
N ALA A 267 2.24 4.10 -6.31
CA ALA A 267 1.23 3.51 -5.43
C ALA A 267 1.06 1.98 -5.58
N PRO A 268 1.05 1.39 -6.80
CA PRO A 268 0.94 -0.06 -6.96
C PRO A 268 2.08 -0.85 -6.30
N LEU A 269 3.27 -0.26 -6.16
CA LEU A 269 4.45 -0.91 -5.61
C LEU A 269 4.42 -1.02 -4.07
N VAL A 270 3.47 -0.37 -3.40
CA VAL A 270 3.27 -0.52 -1.96
C VAL A 270 2.55 -1.84 -1.64
N GLN A 271 1.78 -2.37 -2.59
CA GLN A 271 1.03 -3.61 -2.44
C GLN A 271 1.99 -4.81 -2.41
N GLY A 272 1.71 -5.79 -1.55
CA GLY A 272 2.59 -6.96 -1.37
C GLY A 272 3.86 -6.67 -0.53
N THR A 273 3.97 -5.50 0.09
CA THR A 273 5.07 -5.16 1.01
C THR A 273 4.64 -5.32 2.46
N THR A 274 5.52 -5.05 3.42
CA THR A 274 5.19 -5.04 4.86
C THR A 274 4.19 -3.94 5.27
N THR A 275 3.96 -2.96 4.39
CA THR A 275 2.94 -1.90 4.52
C THR A 275 1.54 -2.41 4.17
N ASP A 276 1.43 -3.63 3.65
CA ASP A 276 0.19 -4.26 3.22
C ASP A 276 -0.16 -5.45 4.13
N TRP A 277 -1.43 -5.59 4.48
CA TRP A 277 -1.95 -6.79 5.12
C TRP A 277 -1.95 -8.00 4.18
N MET A 278 -2.00 -7.79 2.87
CA MET A 278 -1.94 -8.86 1.86
C MET A 278 -3.04 -9.91 2.04
N TYR A 279 -4.27 -9.47 2.35
CA TYR A 279 -5.39 -10.38 2.49
C TYR A 279 -5.69 -11.10 1.17
N ARG A 280 -6.35 -12.25 1.29
CA ARG A 280 -6.83 -13.05 0.17
C ARG A 280 -8.25 -13.51 0.46
N THR A 281 -9.06 -13.60 -0.59
CA THR A 281 -10.38 -14.20 -0.49
C THR A 281 -10.28 -15.72 -0.38
N GLU A 282 -11.36 -16.36 0.03
CA GLU A 282 -11.59 -17.76 -0.29
C GLU A 282 -11.76 -17.93 -1.82
N PRO A 283 -11.69 -19.17 -2.35
CA PRO A 283 -12.02 -19.43 -3.75
C PRO A 283 -13.40 -18.90 -4.13
N GLN A 284 -13.46 -18.19 -5.25
CA GLN A 284 -14.72 -17.67 -5.79
C GLN A 284 -15.32 -18.68 -6.77
N GLU A 285 -16.56 -19.09 -6.51
CA GLU A 285 -17.28 -20.04 -7.36
C GLU A 285 -17.68 -19.42 -8.71
N ASN A 286 -18.07 -18.14 -8.69
CA ASN A 286 -18.71 -17.46 -9.82
C ASN A 286 -17.79 -16.41 -10.50
N ALA A 287 -16.53 -16.30 -10.10
CA ALA A 287 -15.63 -15.22 -10.46
C ALA A 287 -14.15 -15.64 -10.35
N CYS A 288 -13.24 -14.75 -10.77
CA CYS A 288 -11.80 -14.94 -10.68
C CYS A 288 -11.25 -16.17 -11.45
N ASN A 289 -11.89 -16.61 -12.53
CA ASN A 289 -11.54 -17.89 -13.19
C ASN A 289 -10.11 -17.92 -13.79
N LEU A 290 -9.49 -16.76 -14.06
CA LEU A 290 -8.09 -16.65 -14.49
C LEU A 290 -7.11 -16.28 -13.35
N LEU A 291 -7.58 -16.26 -12.11
CA LEU A 291 -6.74 -16.14 -10.93
C LEU A 291 -6.43 -17.52 -10.37
N THR A 292 -5.20 -17.75 -9.89
CA THR A 292 -4.78 -19.01 -9.29
C THR A 292 -5.73 -19.37 -8.14
N ASP A 293 -6.26 -20.59 -8.17
CA ASP A 293 -7.27 -21.14 -7.24
C ASP A 293 -8.56 -20.31 -7.11
N ASN A 294 -8.86 -19.48 -8.11
CA ASN A 294 -9.97 -18.53 -8.11
C ASN A 294 -9.96 -17.56 -6.91
N VAL A 295 -8.76 -17.24 -6.39
CA VAL A 295 -8.56 -16.39 -5.21
C VAL A 295 -8.19 -14.96 -5.64
N SER A 296 -8.89 -13.98 -5.07
CA SER A 296 -8.61 -12.56 -5.29
C SER A 296 -7.65 -12.01 -4.22
N PHE A 297 -6.71 -11.15 -4.63
CA PHE A 297 -5.79 -10.45 -3.75
C PHE A 297 -6.39 -9.14 -3.24
N TRP A 298 -6.37 -8.93 -1.92
CA TRP A 298 -6.98 -7.79 -1.23
C TRP A 298 -5.92 -6.99 -0.44
N PRO A 299 -5.22 -6.04 -1.09
CA PRO A 299 -4.26 -5.17 -0.45
C PRO A 299 -4.95 -4.17 0.50
N ARG A 300 -4.55 -4.13 1.77
CA ARG A 300 -5.05 -3.18 2.80
C ARG A 300 -3.89 -2.58 3.59
N GLY A 301 -3.96 -1.29 3.89
CA GLY A 301 -2.85 -0.60 4.56
C GLY A 301 -2.65 -1.06 6.00
N LYS A 302 -1.44 -1.56 6.27
CA LYS A 302 -0.87 -1.89 7.58
C LYS A 302 0.24 -0.88 7.90
N VAL A 303 -0.17 0.36 8.17
CA VAL A 303 0.72 1.52 8.37
C VAL A 303 -0.07 2.66 9.00
N ILE A 304 0.58 3.59 9.70
CA ILE A 304 -0.09 4.82 10.17
C ILE A 304 -0.61 5.60 8.95
N GLY A 305 -1.92 5.80 8.88
CA GLY A 305 -2.63 6.29 7.69
C GLY A 305 -3.51 5.22 7.03
N GLY A 306 -3.28 3.94 7.33
CA GLY A 306 -3.97 2.79 6.78
C GLY A 306 -4.03 2.81 5.25
N SER A 307 -5.15 2.39 4.67
CA SER A 307 -5.32 2.34 3.21
C SER A 307 -5.21 3.70 2.52
N SER A 308 -5.28 4.83 3.23
CA SER A 308 -5.02 6.15 2.61
C SER A 308 -3.57 6.32 2.14
N CYS A 309 -2.63 5.55 2.71
CA CYS A 309 -1.24 5.48 2.26
C CYS A 309 -1.02 4.59 1.02
N MET A 310 -2.05 3.85 0.57
CA MET A 310 -1.93 2.86 -0.51
C MET A 310 -2.91 3.06 -1.67
N HIS A 311 -4.01 3.78 -1.47
CA HIS A 311 -5.06 3.96 -2.49
C HIS A 311 -4.57 4.71 -3.74
N PHE A 312 -5.40 4.75 -4.79
CA PHE A 312 -5.13 5.49 -6.03
C PHE A 312 -5.59 6.96 -5.98
N MET A 313 -5.80 7.52 -4.79
CA MET A 313 -6.00 8.95 -4.50
C MET A 313 -7.26 9.60 -5.08
N TRP A 314 -8.10 8.88 -5.82
CA TRP A 314 -9.39 9.36 -6.33
C TRP A 314 -10.34 9.80 -5.21
N TYR A 315 -10.66 11.09 -5.17
CA TYR A 315 -11.57 11.68 -4.19
C TYR A 315 -12.98 11.79 -4.79
N VAL A 316 -13.84 10.84 -4.43
CA VAL A 316 -15.24 10.76 -4.87
C VAL A 316 -16.10 10.57 -3.62
N ARG A 317 -17.14 11.39 -3.45
CA ARG A 317 -17.99 11.35 -2.24
C ARG A 317 -19.10 10.32 -2.31
N GLY A 318 -19.65 10.09 -3.50
CA GLY A 318 -20.87 9.30 -3.70
C GLY A 318 -22.05 10.19 -4.05
N HIS A 319 -23.12 9.56 -4.55
CA HIS A 319 -24.34 10.25 -4.93
C HIS A 319 -25.20 10.52 -3.68
N LYS A 320 -26.03 11.57 -3.70
CA LYS A 320 -26.92 11.90 -2.56
C LYS A 320 -27.81 10.74 -2.12
N ASP A 321 -28.30 9.96 -3.08
CA ASP A 321 -29.19 8.83 -2.78
C ASP A 321 -28.46 7.69 -2.04
N ASP A 322 -27.12 7.64 -2.05
CA ASP A 322 -26.35 6.67 -1.26
C ASP A 322 -26.60 6.90 0.23
N PHE A 323 -26.42 8.15 0.67
CA PHE A 323 -26.54 8.57 2.07
C PHE A 323 -28.00 8.65 2.51
N ASP A 324 -28.88 9.13 1.62
CA ASP A 324 -30.32 9.10 1.89
C ASP A 324 -30.84 7.66 2.02
N SER A 325 -30.24 6.68 1.31
CA SER A 325 -30.59 5.27 1.51
C SER A 325 -30.12 4.73 2.86
N TRP A 326 -28.98 5.20 3.39
CA TRP A 326 -28.53 4.84 4.73
C TRP A 326 -29.53 5.31 5.79
N GLU A 327 -29.95 6.57 5.72
CA GLU A 327 -30.96 7.11 6.64
C GLU A 327 -32.28 6.35 6.55
N LYS A 328 -32.78 6.07 5.34
CA LYS A 328 -34.00 5.27 5.12
C LYS A 328 -33.89 3.85 5.70
N SER A 329 -32.68 3.29 5.77
CA SER A 329 -32.42 1.96 6.36
C SER A 329 -32.29 1.96 7.89
N GLY A 330 -32.53 3.10 8.55
CA GLY A 330 -32.49 3.25 10.00
C GLY A 330 -31.23 3.92 10.55
N ALA A 331 -30.30 4.35 9.69
CA ALA A 331 -29.16 5.16 10.08
C ALA A 331 -29.55 6.64 10.21
N THR A 332 -30.44 6.96 11.15
CA THR A 332 -30.99 8.31 11.33
C THR A 332 -29.91 9.40 11.38
N GLY A 333 -30.12 10.49 10.64
CA GLY A 333 -29.21 11.62 10.55
C GLY A 333 -27.98 11.38 9.67
N TRP A 334 -27.92 10.27 8.91
CA TRP A 334 -26.86 10.01 7.92
C TRP A 334 -27.29 10.32 6.48
N GLY A 335 -28.41 11.03 6.28
CA GLY A 335 -28.84 11.51 4.98
C GLY A 335 -27.85 12.52 4.39
N TYR A 336 -27.91 12.74 3.08
CA TYR A 336 -26.94 13.58 2.37
C TYR A 336 -26.86 14.99 2.95
N LYS A 337 -28.00 15.57 3.33
CA LYS A 337 -28.11 16.88 3.97
C LYS A 337 -27.28 16.98 5.26
N ASP A 338 -27.19 15.89 6.01
CA ASP A 338 -26.53 15.84 7.32
C ASP A 338 -25.03 15.57 7.18
N VAL A 339 -24.62 14.82 6.14
CA VAL A 339 -23.22 14.43 5.93
C VAL A 339 -22.43 15.39 5.03
N LEU A 340 -23.08 16.18 4.18
CA LEU A 340 -22.41 17.14 3.28
C LEU A 340 -21.52 18.14 4.05
N GLY A 341 -21.99 18.60 5.22
CA GLY A 341 -21.20 19.48 6.08
C GLY A 341 -19.88 18.85 6.53
N TYR A 342 -19.88 17.54 6.83
CA TYR A 342 -18.70 16.80 7.26
C TYR A 342 -17.73 16.52 6.13
N PHE A 343 -18.21 16.26 4.91
CA PHE A 343 -17.34 16.22 3.73
C PHE A 343 -16.57 17.53 3.54
N LYS A 344 -17.29 18.66 3.63
CA LYS A 344 -16.70 20.01 3.52
C LYS A 344 -15.76 20.34 4.68
N LYS A 345 -16.05 19.86 5.89
CA LYS A 345 -15.21 20.08 7.09
C LYS A 345 -13.83 19.45 6.98
N SER A 346 -13.73 18.27 6.36
CA SER A 346 -12.44 17.61 6.11
C SER A 346 -11.67 18.24 4.96
N GLU A 347 -12.36 18.73 3.94
CA GLU A 347 -11.77 19.13 2.66
C GLU A 347 -11.19 20.55 2.65
N ASN A 348 -10.07 20.68 1.94
CA ASN A 348 -9.52 21.92 1.42
C ASN A 348 -9.28 21.79 -0.09
N ALA A 349 -10.25 22.26 -0.87
CA ALA A 349 -10.24 22.26 -2.32
C ALA A 349 -9.28 23.34 -2.86
N MET A 350 -8.20 22.91 -3.50
CA MET A 350 -7.12 23.78 -3.94
C MET A 350 -7.41 24.51 -5.26
N ASN A 351 -8.33 24.00 -6.09
CA ASN A 351 -8.59 24.52 -7.44
C ASN A 351 -9.86 25.37 -7.50
N LYS A 352 -9.82 26.45 -8.31
CA LYS A 352 -10.96 27.37 -8.50
C LYS A 352 -12.11 26.80 -9.34
N ASN A 353 -11.86 25.75 -10.12
CA ASN A 353 -12.86 25.13 -11.02
C ASN A 353 -13.81 24.16 -10.30
N MET A 354 -13.61 23.93 -9.00
CA MET A 354 -14.53 23.16 -8.16
C MET A 354 -15.70 24.05 -7.72
N THR A 355 -16.91 23.49 -7.67
CA THR A 355 -18.14 24.23 -7.41
C THR A 355 -18.19 24.69 -5.95
N SER A 356 -17.86 25.95 -5.70
CA SER A 356 -17.62 26.50 -4.35
C SER A 356 -18.67 26.16 -3.28
N LYS A 357 -19.96 26.03 -3.66
CA LYS A 357 -21.05 25.63 -2.75
C LYS A 357 -20.82 24.26 -2.10
N PHE A 358 -20.24 23.32 -2.84
CA PHE A 358 -20.08 21.92 -2.45
C PHE A 358 -18.71 21.59 -1.87
N HIS A 359 -17.74 22.50 -1.94
CA HIS A 359 -16.36 22.23 -1.51
C HIS A 359 -15.96 22.98 -0.24
N GLY A 360 -15.14 22.32 0.59
CA GLY A 360 -14.48 22.91 1.74
C GLY A 360 -13.20 23.64 1.34
N LYS A 361 -12.80 24.66 2.10
CA LYS A 361 -11.58 25.46 1.82
C LYS A 361 -10.59 25.53 2.99
N ASP A 362 -11.00 25.03 4.15
CA ASP A 362 -10.27 25.23 5.41
C ASP A 362 -9.94 23.90 6.11
N GLY A 363 -10.37 22.77 5.52
CA GLY A 363 -10.11 21.44 6.07
C GLY A 363 -8.64 21.01 5.99
N PRO A 364 -8.25 19.99 6.75
CA PRO A 364 -6.89 19.46 6.72
C PRO A 364 -6.55 18.68 5.44
N LEU A 365 -7.53 18.04 4.80
CA LEU A 365 -7.33 17.18 3.63
C LEU A 365 -7.35 18.02 2.35
N LYS A 366 -6.20 18.15 1.70
CA LYS A 366 -6.15 18.90 0.44
C LYS A 366 -6.60 18.04 -0.73
N THR A 367 -7.51 18.58 -1.53
CA THR A 367 -8.01 17.98 -2.77
C THR A 367 -7.70 18.89 -3.94
N SER A 368 -7.33 18.30 -5.08
CA SER A 368 -6.98 19.06 -6.28
C SER A 368 -7.37 18.32 -7.55
N TYR A 369 -7.44 19.06 -8.65
CA TYR A 369 -7.29 18.51 -9.99
C TYR A 369 -5.79 18.53 -10.33
N PRO A 370 -5.11 17.38 -10.30
CA PRO A 370 -3.68 17.33 -10.53
C PRO A 370 -3.37 17.41 -12.03
N TYR A 371 -2.08 17.30 -12.36
CA TYR A 371 -1.64 17.09 -13.73
C TYR A 371 -2.35 15.88 -14.35
N HIS A 372 -2.85 16.04 -15.57
CA HIS A 372 -3.44 14.99 -16.39
C HIS A 372 -2.74 14.98 -17.75
N ASN A 373 -2.83 13.85 -18.46
CA ASN A 373 -2.27 13.70 -19.80
C ASN A 373 -3.32 13.94 -20.88
N GLN A 374 -2.86 14.04 -22.13
CA GLN A 374 -3.72 14.24 -23.31
C GLN A 374 -4.80 13.15 -23.46
N LEU A 375 -4.52 11.91 -23.02
CA LEU A 375 -5.50 10.82 -23.11
C LEU A 375 -6.70 11.07 -22.20
N ALA A 376 -6.50 11.70 -21.04
CA ALA A 376 -7.59 12.11 -20.16
C ALA A 376 -8.50 13.16 -20.82
N ASP A 377 -7.91 14.14 -21.52
CA ASP A 377 -8.68 15.15 -22.27
C ASP A 377 -9.51 14.49 -23.39
N ILE A 378 -8.87 13.61 -24.18
CA ILE A 378 -9.53 12.82 -25.22
C ILE A 378 -10.70 12.01 -24.65
N PHE A 379 -10.52 11.41 -23.47
CA PHE A 379 -11.56 10.63 -22.81
C PHE A 379 -12.76 11.50 -22.40
N VAL A 380 -12.52 12.71 -21.89
CA VAL A 380 -13.58 13.66 -21.54
C VAL A 380 -14.31 14.17 -22.79
N GLU A 381 -13.58 14.54 -23.85
CA GLU A 381 -14.18 15.01 -25.11
C GLU A 381 -14.97 13.91 -25.83
N ALA A 382 -14.48 12.66 -25.81
CA ALA A 382 -15.23 11.51 -26.32
C ALA A 382 -16.55 11.32 -25.57
N GLY A 383 -16.57 11.53 -24.25
CA GLY A 383 -17.81 11.54 -23.46
C GLY A 383 -18.83 12.58 -23.95
N LYS A 384 -18.38 13.78 -24.32
CA LYS A 384 -19.24 14.83 -24.87
C LYS A 384 -19.87 14.45 -26.21
N GLU A 385 -19.13 13.78 -27.08
CA GLU A 385 -19.69 13.25 -28.34
C GLU A 385 -20.79 12.22 -28.11
N LEU A 386 -20.69 11.45 -27.02
CA LEU A 386 -21.71 10.49 -26.60
C LEU A 386 -22.89 11.14 -25.84
N GLY A 387 -22.90 12.47 -25.71
CA GLY A 387 -23.96 13.23 -25.05
C GLY A 387 -23.79 13.39 -23.53
N TYR A 388 -22.64 12.99 -22.96
CA TYR A 388 -22.35 13.19 -21.55
C TYR A 388 -21.69 14.54 -21.28
N ASN A 389 -22.09 15.20 -20.19
CA ASN A 389 -21.44 16.43 -19.76
C ASN A 389 -20.14 16.15 -19.00
N HIS A 390 -19.22 17.13 -19.04
CA HIS A 390 -18.14 17.24 -18.06
C HIS A 390 -18.66 18.04 -16.87
N THR A 391 -18.65 17.46 -15.67
CA THR A 391 -19.21 18.04 -14.45
C THR A 391 -18.24 17.93 -13.27
N ASP A 392 -18.50 18.74 -12.25
CA ASP A 392 -17.96 18.50 -10.92
C ASP A 392 -18.78 17.38 -10.26
N TYR A 393 -18.29 16.15 -10.35
CA TYR A 393 -19.01 14.97 -9.88
C TYR A 393 -19.18 14.91 -8.35
N ASN A 394 -18.49 15.77 -7.59
CA ASN A 394 -18.67 15.93 -6.15
C ASN A 394 -19.65 17.07 -5.78
N ALA A 395 -20.23 17.72 -6.79
CA ALA A 395 -21.27 18.73 -6.68
C ALA A 395 -22.67 18.14 -6.97
N GLU A 396 -23.52 18.86 -7.71
CA GLU A 396 -24.93 18.52 -7.92
C GLU A 396 -25.14 17.35 -8.88
N ASN A 397 -24.33 17.26 -9.94
CA ASN A 397 -24.52 16.29 -11.03
C ASN A 397 -23.30 15.37 -11.16
N MET A 398 -23.47 14.10 -10.77
CA MET A 398 -22.41 13.09 -10.79
C MET A 398 -22.20 12.43 -12.17
N ILE A 399 -23.28 12.22 -12.92
CA ILE A 399 -23.25 11.53 -14.22
C ILE A 399 -22.47 12.36 -15.24
N GLY A 400 -21.50 11.74 -15.89
CA GLY A 400 -20.63 12.43 -16.86
C GLY A 400 -19.24 11.82 -16.98
N PHE A 401 -18.46 12.33 -17.93
CA PHE A 401 -17.05 11.99 -18.17
C PHE A 401 -16.16 13.10 -17.63
N ASN A 402 -15.22 12.75 -16.75
CA ASN A 402 -14.58 13.71 -15.87
C ASN A 402 -13.10 13.44 -15.64
N LEU A 403 -12.36 14.54 -15.47
CA LEU A 403 -11.03 14.53 -14.86
C LEU A 403 -11.14 14.22 -13.36
N PRO A 404 -10.22 13.44 -12.78
CA PRO A 404 -10.27 13.07 -11.38
C PRO A 404 -9.88 14.23 -10.46
N GLN A 405 -10.71 14.46 -9.44
CA GLN A 405 -10.29 15.10 -8.21
C GLN A 405 -9.52 14.08 -7.37
N GLN A 406 -8.35 14.48 -6.85
CA GLN A 406 -7.47 13.59 -6.11
C GLN A 406 -7.03 14.18 -4.76
N THR A 407 -6.75 13.31 -3.79
CA THR A 407 -6.07 13.65 -2.54
C THR A 407 -4.57 13.84 -2.77
N LEU A 408 -4.24 14.85 -3.59
CA LEU A 408 -2.88 15.22 -3.99
C LEU A 408 -2.62 16.70 -3.71
N TYR A 409 -1.41 17.00 -3.24
CA TYR A 409 -0.94 18.37 -3.09
C TYR A 409 0.55 18.47 -3.44
N ASN A 410 0.91 19.44 -4.30
CA ASN A 410 2.28 19.61 -4.82
C ASN A 410 2.91 18.30 -5.32
N GLY A 411 2.12 17.52 -6.08
CA GLY A 411 2.55 16.23 -6.64
C GLY A 411 2.64 15.08 -5.64
N GLN A 412 2.29 15.29 -4.37
CA GLN A 412 2.43 14.27 -3.32
C GLN A 412 1.09 13.82 -2.80
N ARG A 413 1.04 12.55 -2.37
CA ARG A 413 -0.09 11.97 -1.68
C ARG A 413 -0.42 12.73 -0.40
N GLU A 414 -1.69 13.07 -0.25
CA GLU A 414 -2.29 13.47 1.03
C GLU A 414 -3.02 12.26 1.65
N SER A 415 -2.42 11.68 2.69
CA SER A 415 -3.01 10.59 3.47
C SER A 415 -3.65 11.14 4.75
N SER A 416 -4.42 10.31 5.44
CA SER A 416 -4.99 10.70 6.74
C SER A 416 -3.90 11.01 7.79
N SER A 417 -2.74 10.35 7.71
CA SER A 417 -1.58 10.66 8.58
C SER A 417 -1.02 12.05 8.25
N THR A 418 -0.79 12.37 6.97
CA THR A 418 -0.22 13.65 6.54
C THR A 418 -1.15 14.82 6.78
N SER A 419 -2.45 14.62 6.56
CA SER A 419 -3.46 15.67 6.70
C SER A 419 -3.91 15.87 8.14
N PHE A 420 -4.15 14.79 8.92
CA PHE A 420 -4.80 14.91 10.24
C PHE A 420 -3.85 14.75 11.43
N LEU A 421 -2.79 13.94 11.35
CA LEU A 421 -1.92 13.68 12.50
C LEU A 421 -0.66 14.54 12.50
N ARG A 422 0.11 14.49 11.40
CA ARG A 422 1.41 15.16 11.29
C ARG A 422 1.37 16.67 11.59
N PRO A 423 0.33 17.45 11.18
CA PRO A 423 0.30 18.88 11.46
C PRO A 423 0.10 19.22 12.95
N VAL A 424 -0.52 18.32 13.73
CA VAL A 424 -0.93 18.60 15.11
C VAL A 424 -0.09 17.89 16.16
N ILE A 425 0.49 16.73 15.84
CA ILE A 425 1.12 15.83 16.83
C ILE A 425 2.20 16.52 17.67
N LYS A 426 3.04 17.37 17.07
CA LYS A 426 4.11 18.09 17.79
C LYS A 426 3.57 18.98 18.92
N LYS A 427 2.41 19.61 18.71
CA LYS A 427 1.76 20.52 19.66
C LYS A 427 0.86 19.81 20.67
N ARG A 428 0.61 18.51 20.47
CA ARG A 428 -0.34 17.71 21.26
C ARG A 428 0.30 16.46 21.87
N ARG A 429 1.64 16.40 21.97
CA ARG A 429 2.38 15.24 22.48
C ARG A 429 2.02 14.85 23.91
N ASP A 430 1.51 15.79 24.68
CA ASP A 430 1.01 15.62 26.05
C ASP A 430 -0.30 14.81 26.11
N ARG A 431 -1.06 14.73 25.01
CA ARG A 431 -2.41 14.16 25.00
C ARG A 431 -2.79 13.31 23.80
N LEU A 432 -2.04 13.35 22.71
CA LEU A 432 -2.20 12.48 21.55
C LEU A 432 -1.01 11.53 21.47
N HIS A 433 -1.24 10.29 21.88
CA HIS A 433 -0.25 9.23 21.87
C HIS A 433 -0.55 8.27 20.72
N ILE A 434 0.48 7.93 19.94
CA ILE A 434 0.36 7.01 18.81
C ILE A 434 1.42 5.94 18.99
N VAL A 435 1.03 4.67 18.96
CA VAL A 435 1.94 3.53 19.07
C VAL A 435 1.79 2.70 17.80
N GLY A 436 2.86 2.62 17.02
CA GLY A 436 2.96 1.72 15.86
C GLY A 436 3.49 0.34 16.25
N ARG A 437 3.35 -0.64 15.36
CA ARG A 437 3.65 -2.06 15.60
C ARG A 437 2.93 -2.61 16.84
N ALA A 438 1.75 -2.10 17.13
CA ALA A 438 0.89 -2.49 18.23
C ALA A 438 -0.37 -3.19 17.69
N HIS A 439 -0.34 -4.52 17.66
CA HIS A 439 -1.48 -5.31 17.19
C HIS A 439 -2.44 -5.59 18.35
N VAL A 440 -3.60 -4.93 18.36
CA VAL A 440 -4.65 -5.18 19.35
C VAL A 440 -5.25 -6.56 19.09
N ARG A 441 -5.29 -7.41 20.13
CA ARG A 441 -5.82 -8.77 20.01
C ARG A 441 -7.18 -8.96 20.68
N GLN A 442 -7.51 -8.14 21.68
CA GLN A 442 -8.72 -8.33 22.49
C GLN A 442 -9.15 -7.05 23.21
N VAL A 443 -10.46 -6.86 23.39
CA VAL A 443 -11.05 -5.85 24.28
C VAL A 443 -11.18 -6.39 25.70
N VAL A 444 -10.96 -5.52 26.67
CA VAL A 444 -11.18 -5.81 28.09
C VAL A 444 -12.58 -5.35 28.48
N PHE A 445 -13.38 -6.25 29.03
CA PHE A 445 -14.73 -5.96 29.51
C PHE A 445 -14.82 -6.06 31.03
N GLU A 446 -15.58 -5.14 31.62
CA GLU A 446 -16.02 -5.18 33.01
C GLU A 446 -17.54 -5.12 33.05
N GLU A 447 -18.14 -5.62 34.12
CA GLU A 447 -19.57 -5.49 34.33
C GLU A 447 -19.89 -4.12 34.91
N ASN A 448 -20.83 -3.41 34.30
CA ASN A 448 -21.26 -2.12 34.80
C ASN A 448 -22.31 -2.29 35.92
N LYS A 449 -22.69 -1.18 36.57
CA LYS A 449 -23.68 -1.16 37.66
C LYS A 449 -25.07 -1.70 37.28
N LYS A 450 -25.36 -1.84 35.98
CA LYS A 450 -26.63 -2.35 35.43
C LYS A 450 -26.53 -3.80 34.95
N GLY A 451 -25.38 -4.47 35.14
CA GLY A 451 -25.14 -5.84 34.68
C GLY A 451 -24.70 -5.97 33.21
N ASN A 452 -24.58 -4.86 32.47
CA ASN A 452 -24.12 -4.90 31.08
C ASN A 452 -22.59 -4.97 31.02
N LYS A 453 -22.05 -5.62 29.99
CA LYS A 453 -20.61 -5.60 29.72
C LYS A 453 -20.21 -4.24 29.13
N ARG A 454 -19.18 -3.62 29.73
CA ARG A 454 -18.61 -2.34 29.32
C ARG A 454 -17.16 -2.55 28.89
N ALA A 455 -16.78 -2.05 27.71
CA ALA A 455 -15.40 -1.99 27.29
C ALA A 455 -14.63 -0.98 28.17
N THR A 456 -13.59 -1.44 28.85
CA THR A 456 -12.77 -0.62 29.76
C THR A 456 -11.31 -0.53 29.34
N GLY A 457 -10.92 -1.18 28.25
CA GLY A 457 -9.56 -1.14 27.75
C GLY A 457 -9.31 -2.15 26.64
N VAL A 458 -8.04 -2.30 26.27
CA VAL A 458 -7.60 -3.27 25.25
C VAL A 458 -6.31 -3.95 25.67
N ILE A 459 -6.09 -5.13 25.12
CA ILE A 459 -4.82 -5.86 25.18
C ILE A 459 -4.22 -5.85 23.78
N PHE A 460 -2.97 -5.39 23.68
CA PHE A 460 -2.23 -5.37 22.42
C PHE A 460 -0.84 -5.98 22.58
N VAL A 461 -0.31 -6.49 21.47
CA VAL A 461 1.04 -7.05 21.40
C VAL A 461 1.93 -6.10 20.62
N LYS A 462 3.07 -5.75 21.20
CA LYS A 462 4.12 -4.95 20.55
C LYS A 462 5.47 -5.59 20.79
N ASP A 463 6.20 -5.86 19.72
CA ASP A 463 7.52 -6.50 19.75
C ASP A 463 7.53 -7.79 20.63
N GLY A 464 6.45 -8.60 20.53
CA GLY A 464 6.27 -9.84 21.29
C GLY A 464 5.78 -9.66 22.74
N VAL A 465 5.68 -8.42 23.23
CA VAL A 465 5.23 -8.13 24.60
C VAL A 465 3.75 -7.76 24.61
N GLU A 466 2.99 -8.42 25.48
CA GLU A 466 1.60 -8.10 25.74
C GLU A 466 1.46 -6.92 26.72
N ILE A 467 0.63 -5.94 26.35
CA ILE A 467 0.40 -4.72 27.12
C ILE A 467 -1.11 -4.49 27.22
N LYS A 468 -1.57 -4.24 28.45
CA LYS A 468 -2.96 -3.88 28.76
C LYS A 468 -3.03 -2.37 29.03
N VAL A 469 -3.98 -1.67 28.41
CA VAL A 469 -4.21 -0.23 28.61
C VAL A 469 -5.69 0.04 28.85
N ARG A 470 -5.99 0.96 29.77
CA ARG A 470 -7.36 1.29 30.20
C ARG A 470 -7.92 2.52 29.47
N ALA A 471 -9.20 2.45 29.11
CA ALA A 471 -9.99 3.58 28.62
C ALA A 471 -10.97 4.04 29.71
N ARG A 472 -10.94 5.32 30.08
CA ARG A 472 -11.91 5.91 31.03
C ARG A 472 -13.29 6.04 30.39
N LYS A 473 -13.33 6.51 29.14
CA LYS A 473 -14.56 6.87 28.43
C LYS A 473 -14.96 5.78 27.44
N GLU A 474 -14.24 5.62 26.33
CA GLU A 474 -14.63 4.65 25.29
C GLU A 474 -13.41 4.06 24.55
N VAL A 475 -13.61 2.83 24.04
CA VAL A 475 -12.77 2.22 23.00
C VAL A 475 -13.45 2.43 21.65
N ILE A 476 -12.69 2.84 20.63
CA ILE A 476 -13.19 3.16 19.30
C ILE A 476 -12.43 2.32 18.28
N PHE A 477 -13.14 1.45 17.58
CA PHE A 477 -12.57 0.63 16.50
C PHE A 477 -12.51 1.42 15.19
N SER A 478 -11.38 1.30 14.53
CA SER A 478 -11.09 1.88 13.22
C SER A 478 -10.17 0.95 12.40
N GLY A 479 -10.35 -0.37 12.59
CA GLY A 479 -9.58 -1.42 11.92
C GLY A 479 -10.01 -1.68 10.47
N GLY A 480 -11.04 -0.98 10.00
CA GLY A 480 -11.59 -1.12 8.66
C GLY A 480 -12.42 -2.39 8.49
N SER A 481 -12.97 -2.57 7.29
CA SER A 481 -13.95 -3.62 6.99
C SER A 481 -13.47 -5.06 7.20
N VAL A 482 -12.16 -5.30 7.37
CA VAL A 482 -11.60 -6.63 7.67
C VAL A 482 -11.18 -6.73 9.14
N GLY A 483 -10.35 -5.81 9.62
CA GLY A 483 -9.80 -5.87 10.98
C GLY A 483 -10.85 -5.66 12.08
N THR A 484 -11.85 -4.79 11.86
CA THR A 484 -12.90 -4.51 12.84
C THR A 484 -13.78 -5.72 13.17
N PRO A 485 -14.44 -6.39 12.20
CA PRO A 485 -15.26 -7.57 12.52
C PRO A 485 -14.42 -8.72 13.08
N GLN A 486 -13.17 -8.88 12.64
CA GLN A 486 -12.25 -9.86 13.21
C GLN A 486 -12.01 -9.59 14.71
N LEU A 487 -11.66 -8.35 15.07
CA LEU A 487 -11.39 -7.99 16.46
C LEU A 487 -12.65 -8.04 17.33
N LEU A 488 -13.82 -7.69 16.81
CA LEU A 488 -15.09 -7.88 17.51
C LEU A 488 -15.30 -9.35 17.87
N MET A 489 -15.15 -10.26 16.89
CA MET A 489 -15.30 -11.70 17.12
C MET A 489 -14.25 -12.25 18.09
N LEU A 490 -12.98 -11.88 17.94
CA LEU A 490 -11.90 -12.27 18.88
C LEU A 490 -12.14 -11.75 20.30
N SER A 491 -12.94 -10.70 20.44
CA SER A 491 -13.34 -10.13 21.73
C SER A 491 -14.67 -10.69 22.25
N GLY A 492 -15.22 -11.73 21.63
CA GLY A 492 -16.47 -12.38 22.06
C GLY A 492 -17.74 -11.68 21.59
N ILE A 493 -17.66 -10.74 20.63
CA ILE A 493 -18.81 -10.03 20.05
C ILE A 493 -19.00 -10.52 18.62
N GLY A 494 -20.04 -11.31 18.37
CA GLY A 494 -20.30 -11.89 17.05
C GLY A 494 -21.31 -13.03 17.07
N PRO A 495 -21.45 -13.79 15.97
CA PRO A 495 -22.42 -14.88 15.91
C PRO A 495 -22.10 -15.95 16.95
N ARG A 496 -22.96 -16.17 17.95
CA ARG A 496 -22.74 -17.09 19.08
C ARG A 496 -22.16 -18.44 18.65
N LYS A 497 -22.82 -19.12 17.71
CA LYS A 497 -22.41 -20.45 17.23
C LYS A 497 -20.97 -20.45 16.71
N HIS A 498 -20.59 -19.43 15.92
CA HIS A 498 -19.24 -19.32 15.37
C HIS A 498 -18.20 -19.04 16.46
N LEU A 499 -18.54 -18.23 17.47
CA LEU A 499 -17.65 -17.98 18.61
C LEU A 499 -17.41 -19.23 19.45
N GLU A 500 -18.47 -19.99 19.74
CA GLU A 500 -18.41 -21.26 20.46
C GLU A 500 -17.58 -22.29 19.69
N GLU A 501 -17.74 -22.39 18.36
CA GLU A 501 -16.91 -23.23 17.47
C GLU A 501 -15.42 -22.87 17.52
N MET A 502 -15.08 -21.59 17.74
CA MET A 502 -13.70 -21.11 17.85
C MET A 502 -13.16 -21.17 19.30
N GLY A 503 -13.96 -21.64 20.26
CA GLY A 503 -13.59 -21.67 21.68
C GLY A 503 -13.43 -20.28 22.30
N ILE A 504 -14.26 -19.31 21.88
CA ILE A 504 -14.25 -17.92 22.37
C ILE A 504 -15.50 -17.69 23.23
N ASP A 505 -15.29 -17.13 24.43
CA ASP A 505 -16.39 -16.76 25.32
C ASP A 505 -17.29 -15.69 24.70
N VAL A 506 -18.61 -15.93 24.74
CA VAL A 506 -19.59 -15.03 24.14
C VAL A 506 -19.89 -13.87 25.10
N ILE A 507 -19.40 -12.68 24.74
CA ILE A 507 -19.74 -11.42 25.40
C ILE A 507 -21.09 -10.89 24.89
N ALA A 508 -21.30 -10.91 23.57
CA ALA A 508 -22.55 -10.51 22.97
C ALA A 508 -22.81 -11.28 21.67
N ASP A 509 -23.98 -11.95 21.61
CA ASP A 509 -24.44 -12.62 20.41
C ASP A 509 -24.95 -11.60 19.38
N MET A 510 -24.17 -11.40 18.32
CA MET A 510 -24.41 -10.41 17.29
C MET A 510 -24.23 -11.06 15.90
N PRO A 511 -25.28 -11.66 15.32
CA PRO A 511 -25.18 -12.41 14.08
C PRO A 511 -24.82 -11.54 12.86
N GLY A 512 -24.95 -10.21 12.98
CA GLY A 512 -24.55 -9.25 11.95
C GLY A 512 -23.04 -9.04 11.80
N VAL A 513 -22.23 -9.35 12.83
CA VAL A 513 -20.78 -9.12 12.77
C VAL A 513 -20.15 -10.01 11.70
N GLY A 514 -19.39 -9.38 10.80
CA GLY A 514 -18.77 -10.02 9.64
C GLY A 514 -19.71 -10.25 8.46
N GLN A 515 -21.01 -9.99 8.56
CA GLN A 515 -21.96 -10.18 7.45
C GLN A 515 -22.03 -8.92 6.56
N ASN A 516 -22.78 -8.98 5.44
CA ASN A 516 -23.05 -7.81 4.59
C ASN A 516 -21.77 -7.18 3.96
N LEU A 517 -20.75 -8.01 3.73
CA LEU A 517 -19.52 -7.58 3.06
C LEU A 517 -19.86 -7.19 1.62
N GLN A 518 -19.64 -5.94 1.26
CA GLN A 518 -19.82 -5.39 -0.09
C GLN A 518 -18.49 -4.85 -0.58
N ASP A 519 -18.21 -5.00 -1.87
CA ASP A 519 -17.01 -4.44 -2.51
C ASP A 519 -17.32 -4.10 -3.97
N HIS A 520 -16.63 -3.11 -4.53
CA HIS A 520 -16.70 -2.81 -5.96
C HIS A 520 -15.80 -3.76 -6.74
N LEU A 521 -16.29 -4.14 -7.93
CA LEU A 521 -15.57 -4.96 -8.89
C LEU A 521 -15.24 -4.13 -10.13
N GLN A 522 -14.12 -4.45 -10.79
CA GLN A 522 -13.73 -3.87 -12.06
C GLN A 522 -13.25 -4.95 -13.03
N ILE A 523 -13.60 -4.79 -14.31
CA ILE A 523 -13.15 -5.65 -15.41
C ILE A 523 -12.44 -4.78 -16.46
N PRO A 524 -11.21 -5.12 -16.89
CA PRO A 524 -10.46 -4.31 -17.84
C PRO A 524 -10.96 -4.49 -19.28
N ALA A 525 -11.10 -3.38 -20.02
CA ALA A 525 -11.04 -3.36 -21.48
C ALA A 525 -9.65 -2.84 -21.90
N THR A 526 -8.93 -3.61 -22.72
CA THR A 526 -7.60 -3.22 -23.20
C THR A 526 -7.67 -2.51 -24.54
N PHE A 527 -6.80 -1.54 -24.78
CA PHE A 527 -6.79 -0.73 -26.00
C PHE A 527 -5.39 -0.61 -26.60
N ILE A 528 -5.30 -0.74 -27.92
CA ILE A 528 -4.14 -0.34 -28.73
C ILE A 528 -4.44 1.02 -29.34
N ALA A 529 -3.44 1.92 -29.38
CA ALA A 529 -3.57 3.25 -29.98
C ALA A 529 -2.34 3.62 -30.80
N THR A 530 -2.50 3.71 -32.12
CA THR A 530 -1.39 3.88 -33.07
C THR A 530 -0.81 5.29 -33.11
N ASN A 531 -1.61 6.31 -32.75
CA ASN A 531 -1.24 7.72 -32.91
C ASN A 531 -1.08 8.47 -31.57
N LEU A 532 -0.98 7.76 -30.45
CA LEU A 532 -0.76 8.39 -29.14
C LEU A 532 0.69 8.90 -29.03
N THR A 533 0.88 10.13 -28.53
CA THR A 533 2.22 10.71 -28.37
C THR A 533 3.10 9.87 -27.44
N LYS A 534 4.39 9.73 -27.82
CA LYS A 534 5.36 8.96 -27.04
C LYS A 534 5.70 9.64 -25.73
N ASP A 535 5.83 8.81 -24.70
CA ASP A 535 6.15 9.20 -23.34
C ASP A 535 7.52 9.88 -23.19
N ALA A 536 7.60 10.85 -22.28
CA ALA A 536 8.85 11.46 -21.84
C ALA A 536 9.79 10.44 -21.20
N THR A 537 11.11 10.63 -21.37
CA THR A 537 12.14 9.76 -20.78
C THR A 537 12.07 9.75 -19.24
N ILE A 538 12.53 8.67 -18.61
CA ILE A 538 12.50 8.51 -17.14
C ILE A 538 13.25 9.64 -16.40
N PHE A 539 14.33 10.16 -17.00
CA PHE A 539 15.09 11.28 -16.44
C PHE A 539 14.28 12.58 -16.46
N LYS A 540 13.58 12.87 -17.55
CA LYS A 540 12.70 14.04 -17.66
C LYS A 540 11.56 13.96 -16.64
N ARG A 541 10.94 12.79 -16.48
CA ARG A 541 9.89 12.52 -15.49
C ARG A 541 10.37 12.78 -14.06
N ALA A 542 11.56 12.28 -13.71
CA ALA A 542 12.15 12.48 -12.39
C ALA A 542 12.49 13.95 -12.13
N PHE A 543 13.06 14.63 -13.12
CA PHE A 543 13.44 16.05 -13.01
C PHE A 543 12.23 16.98 -12.83
N GLU A 544 11.18 16.82 -13.64
CA GLU A 544 9.92 17.60 -13.53
C GLU A 544 9.26 17.42 -12.17
N TYR A 545 9.28 16.19 -11.64
CA TYR A 545 8.72 15.88 -10.34
C TYR A 545 9.53 16.47 -9.19
N LEU A 546 10.87 16.35 -9.23
CA LEU A 546 11.75 16.86 -8.17
C LEU A 546 11.70 18.39 -8.05
N ILE A 547 11.57 19.11 -9.16
CA ILE A 547 11.56 20.59 -9.14
C ILE A 547 10.17 21.14 -8.86
N GLY A 548 9.13 20.61 -9.51
CA GLY A 548 7.80 21.21 -9.49
C GLY A 548 6.71 20.39 -8.81
N GLY A 549 6.98 19.12 -8.45
CA GLY A 549 5.90 18.16 -8.14
C GLY A 549 4.98 17.91 -9.35
N THR A 550 5.48 18.15 -10.56
CA THR A 550 4.73 18.07 -11.82
C THR A 550 5.17 16.87 -12.65
N GLY A 551 4.41 16.57 -13.71
CA GLY A 551 4.76 15.51 -14.66
C GLY A 551 4.35 14.11 -14.19
N PRO A 552 4.78 13.06 -14.92
CA PRO A 552 4.18 11.72 -14.78
C PRO A 552 4.28 11.06 -13.40
N LEU A 553 5.26 11.41 -12.58
CA LEU A 553 5.36 10.86 -11.22
C LEU A 553 4.34 11.44 -10.24
N GLY A 554 3.79 12.63 -10.55
CA GLY A 554 2.83 13.35 -9.71
C GLY A 554 1.37 13.00 -9.92
N HIS A 555 1.06 11.98 -10.73
CA HIS A 555 -0.30 11.45 -10.93
C HIS A 555 -0.33 9.92 -10.80
N THR A 556 -1.52 9.33 -10.80
CA THR A 556 -1.75 7.94 -10.40
C THR A 556 -1.92 6.97 -11.57
N SER A 557 -1.77 7.45 -12.80
CA SER A 557 -2.17 6.83 -14.07
C SER A 557 -3.67 6.54 -14.25
N ALA A 558 -4.47 6.47 -13.17
CA ALA A 558 -5.93 6.56 -13.22
C ALA A 558 -6.38 8.01 -13.48
N ASP A 559 -6.41 8.41 -14.75
CA ASP A 559 -6.36 9.83 -15.15
C ASP A 559 -7.70 10.38 -15.67
N GLY A 560 -8.69 9.53 -15.86
CA GLY A 560 -10.04 9.92 -16.25
C GLY A 560 -11.07 8.92 -15.75
N GLY A 561 -12.32 9.34 -15.65
CA GLY A 561 -13.39 8.40 -15.37
C GLY A 561 -14.77 8.95 -15.67
N ALA A 562 -15.72 8.03 -15.77
CA ALA A 562 -17.10 8.34 -16.06
C ALA A 562 -18.02 7.70 -15.04
N PHE A 563 -19.13 8.37 -14.73
CA PHE A 563 -20.21 7.78 -13.97
C PHE A 563 -21.43 7.68 -14.88
N VAL A 564 -21.92 6.46 -15.07
CA VAL A 564 -23.02 6.17 -15.99
C VAL A 564 -24.06 5.30 -15.31
N ARG A 565 -25.27 5.34 -15.85
CA ARG A 565 -26.42 4.61 -15.32
C ARG A 565 -26.78 3.48 -16.27
N SER A 566 -26.84 2.28 -15.75
CA SER A 566 -27.34 1.11 -16.46
C SER A 566 -28.87 1.10 -16.53
N SER A 567 -29.42 0.26 -17.40
CA SER A 567 -30.86 -0.01 -17.42
C SER A 567 -31.36 -0.71 -16.15
N HIS A 568 -30.46 -1.31 -15.36
CA HIS A 568 -30.78 -2.00 -14.12
C HIS A 568 -30.79 -1.06 -12.89
N ALA A 569 -30.32 0.19 -13.01
CA ALA A 569 -30.24 1.13 -11.91
C ALA A 569 -31.60 1.35 -11.23
N LYS A 570 -31.64 1.27 -9.90
CA LYS A 570 -32.90 1.41 -9.13
C LYS A 570 -33.24 2.86 -8.78
N THR A 571 -32.28 3.76 -8.96
CA THR A 571 -32.33 5.17 -8.52
C THR A 571 -31.64 6.04 -9.56
N GLU A 572 -31.66 7.35 -9.35
CA GLU A 572 -30.94 8.29 -10.22
C GLU A 572 -29.41 8.16 -10.09
N SER A 573 -28.90 7.58 -8.99
CA SER A 573 -27.48 7.28 -8.81
C SER A 573 -26.88 6.43 -9.94
N PRO A 574 -25.61 6.69 -10.32
CA PRO A 574 -24.87 5.80 -11.22
C PRO A 574 -24.58 4.46 -10.54
N ASP A 575 -24.62 3.38 -11.31
CA ASP A 575 -24.27 2.02 -10.89
C ASP A 575 -23.07 1.45 -11.68
N ILE A 576 -22.55 2.21 -12.65
CA ILE A 576 -21.32 1.92 -13.38
C ILE A 576 -20.35 3.10 -13.23
N GLN A 577 -19.09 2.80 -12.94
CA GLN A 577 -17.97 3.72 -13.13
C GLN A 577 -17.07 3.22 -14.26
N LEU A 578 -16.66 4.10 -15.16
CA LEU A 578 -15.56 3.83 -16.07
C LEU A 578 -14.30 4.46 -15.51
N VAL A 579 -13.17 3.75 -15.50
CA VAL A 579 -11.89 4.31 -15.06
C VAL A 579 -10.84 4.13 -16.16
N LEU A 580 -10.35 5.25 -16.69
CA LEU A 580 -9.25 5.27 -17.64
C LEU A 580 -7.91 5.14 -16.89
N LEU A 581 -7.16 4.08 -17.19
CA LEU A 581 -5.75 3.98 -16.82
C LEU A 581 -4.87 4.23 -18.04
N SER A 582 -4.09 5.30 -18.01
CA SER A 582 -3.17 5.71 -19.09
C SER A 582 -1.86 4.92 -19.14
N HIS A 583 -1.67 3.95 -18.24
CA HIS A 583 -0.44 3.17 -18.17
C HIS A 583 -0.40 2.09 -19.25
N LYS A 584 0.73 2.02 -19.97
CA LYS A 584 0.97 0.94 -20.92
C LYS A 584 1.11 -0.39 -20.20
N TRP A 585 0.34 -1.38 -20.64
CA TRP A 585 0.47 -2.76 -20.19
C TRP A 585 1.36 -3.52 -21.17
N THR A 586 2.43 -4.13 -20.66
CA THR A 586 3.47 -4.84 -21.43
C THR A 586 3.63 -6.28 -20.91
N THR A 587 4.34 -7.11 -21.66
CA THR A 587 4.74 -8.45 -21.19
C THR A 587 5.52 -8.36 -19.87
N SER A 588 6.50 -7.43 -19.78
CA SER A 588 7.28 -7.21 -18.55
C SER A 588 6.45 -6.73 -17.36
N THR A 589 5.46 -5.84 -17.57
CA THR A 589 4.58 -5.42 -16.46
C THR A 589 3.66 -6.55 -16.04
N THR A 590 3.19 -7.37 -16.98
CA THR A 590 2.37 -8.56 -16.68
C THR A 590 3.14 -9.52 -15.77
N GLU A 591 4.39 -9.85 -16.12
CA GLU A 591 5.25 -10.72 -15.30
C GLU A 591 5.49 -10.13 -13.90
N LYS A 592 5.73 -8.82 -13.80
CA LYS A 592 5.92 -8.14 -12.51
C LYS A 592 4.69 -8.21 -11.61
N PHE A 593 3.51 -8.00 -12.18
CA PHE A 593 2.25 -7.96 -11.42
C PHE A 593 1.54 -9.30 -11.31
N GLN A 594 2.00 -10.35 -12.00
CA GLN A 594 1.39 -11.69 -11.99
C GLN A 594 1.16 -12.20 -10.56
N LYS A 595 2.21 -12.19 -9.72
CA LYS A 595 2.11 -12.66 -8.32
C LYS A 595 1.16 -11.82 -7.48
N MET A 596 1.18 -10.50 -7.69
CA MET A 596 0.36 -9.56 -6.93
C MET A 596 -1.12 -9.73 -7.29
N LEU A 597 -1.45 -9.74 -8.58
CA LEU A 597 -2.81 -9.93 -9.09
C LEU A 597 -3.28 -11.39 -9.03
N ASN A 598 -2.39 -12.31 -8.68
CA ASN A 598 -2.65 -13.74 -8.59
C ASN A 598 -3.08 -14.37 -9.93
N PHE A 599 -2.56 -13.89 -11.06
CA PHE A 599 -2.90 -14.47 -12.38
C PHE A 599 -2.35 -15.88 -12.56
N LYS A 600 -3.15 -16.77 -13.15
CA LYS A 600 -2.72 -18.11 -13.57
C LYS A 600 -1.57 -18.00 -14.58
N GLN A 601 -0.59 -18.90 -14.45
CA GLN A 601 0.56 -18.94 -15.38
C GLN A 601 0.11 -19.09 -16.83
N GLU A 602 -0.86 -19.97 -17.10
CA GLU A 602 -1.42 -20.18 -18.44
C GLU A 602 -1.91 -18.86 -19.08
N TYR A 603 -2.56 -17.99 -18.30
CA TYR A 603 -3.02 -16.70 -18.83
C TYR A 603 -1.87 -15.79 -19.21
N VAL A 604 -0.82 -15.71 -18.38
CA VAL A 604 0.39 -14.94 -18.66
C VAL A 604 1.12 -15.50 -19.89
N ASP A 605 1.19 -16.82 -20.03
CA ASP A 605 1.81 -17.48 -21.19
C ASP A 605 1.05 -17.13 -22.48
N ARG A 606 -0.29 -17.09 -22.44
CA ARG A 606 -1.11 -16.64 -23.59
C ARG A 606 -0.84 -15.19 -23.96
N LEU A 607 -0.72 -14.29 -22.97
CA LEU A 607 -0.38 -12.89 -23.21
C LEU A 607 1.01 -12.74 -23.84
N ASN A 608 2.00 -13.46 -23.33
CA ASN A 608 3.37 -13.46 -23.86
C ASN A 608 3.44 -14.05 -25.27
N LYS A 609 2.69 -15.13 -25.54
CA LYS A 609 2.54 -15.70 -26.88
C LYS A 609 1.91 -14.70 -27.84
N TRP A 610 0.81 -14.07 -27.46
CA TRP A 610 0.16 -13.03 -28.27
C TRP A 610 1.13 -11.89 -28.61
N GLY A 611 1.89 -11.39 -27.62
CA GLY A 611 2.89 -10.35 -27.85
C GLY A 611 3.99 -10.79 -28.83
N THR A 612 4.43 -12.04 -28.73
CA THR A 612 5.41 -12.63 -29.66
C THR A 612 4.86 -12.72 -31.08
N GLU A 613 3.63 -13.22 -31.25
CA GLU A 613 2.96 -13.36 -32.55
C GLU A 613 2.74 -12.01 -33.25
N HIS A 614 2.53 -10.95 -32.47
CA HIS A 614 2.32 -9.58 -32.97
C HIS A 614 3.61 -8.74 -32.99
N ASN A 615 4.77 -9.36 -32.69
CA ASN A 615 6.07 -8.70 -32.63
C ASN A 615 6.06 -7.40 -31.79
N THR A 616 5.38 -7.45 -30.62
CA THR A 616 5.21 -6.31 -29.72
C THR A 616 5.38 -6.73 -28.27
N ALA A 617 6.08 -5.90 -27.49
CA ALA A 617 6.08 -6.03 -26.03
C ALA A 617 4.88 -5.31 -25.39
N THR A 618 4.16 -4.47 -26.14
CA THR A 618 2.99 -3.70 -25.66
C THR A 618 1.74 -4.53 -25.91
N LEU A 619 1.10 -4.94 -24.81
CA LEU A 619 -0.16 -5.67 -24.80
C LEU A 619 -1.35 -4.71 -24.78
N SER A 620 -1.18 -3.52 -24.21
CA SER A 620 -2.17 -2.44 -24.18
C SER A 620 -1.48 -1.10 -24.06
N ASP A 621 -1.89 -0.10 -24.83
CA ASP A 621 -1.42 1.29 -24.67
C ASP A 621 -2.10 1.98 -23.49
N PHE A 622 -3.37 1.68 -23.24
CA PHE A 622 -4.13 2.13 -22.06
C PHE A 622 -5.29 1.16 -21.76
N LEU A 623 -5.93 1.31 -20.61
CA LEU A 623 -7.06 0.48 -20.19
C LEU A 623 -8.26 1.37 -19.86
N VAL A 624 -9.48 0.87 -20.11
CA VAL A 624 -10.69 1.42 -19.52
C VAL A 624 -11.36 0.31 -18.71
N TYR A 625 -11.50 0.49 -17.41
CA TYR A 625 -12.21 -0.47 -16.57
C TYR A 625 -13.71 -0.19 -16.58
N SER A 626 -14.52 -1.25 -16.70
CA SER A 626 -15.93 -1.24 -16.34
C SER A 626 -16.05 -1.64 -14.86
N CYS A 627 -16.53 -0.73 -14.02
CA CYS A 627 -16.60 -0.90 -12.57
C CYS A 627 -18.05 -0.96 -12.08
N LEU A 628 -18.37 -1.97 -11.28
CA LEU A 628 -19.68 -2.16 -10.64
C LEU A 628 -19.74 -1.39 -9.31
N LEU A 629 -20.62 -0.38 -9.24
CA LEU A 629 -20.74 0.51 -8.07
C LEU A 629 -21.85 0.12 -7.08
N ARG A 630 -22.79 -0.74 -7.48
CA ARG A 630 -23.92 -1.14 -6.63
C ARG A 630 -24.15 -2.65 -6.71
N PRO A 631 -23.21 -3.45 -6.21
CA PRO A 631 -23.32 -4.91 -6.28
C PRO A 631 -24.56 -5.41 -5.53
N ALA A 632 -25.27 -6.35 -6.14
CA ALA A 632 -26.34 -7.12 -5.52
C ALA A 632 -25.77 -8.34 -4.77
N SER A 633 -24.61 -8.86 -5.19
CA SER A 633 -23.86 -9.86 -4.44
C SER A 633 -23.32 -9.27 -3.13
N VAL A 634 -23.53 -10.00 -2.03
CA VAL A 634 -23.00 -9.67 -0.71
C VAL A 634 -22.34 -10.90 -0.09
N GLY A 635 -21.26 -10.65 0.64
CA GLY A 635 -20.41 -11.66 1.25
C GLY A 635 -20.43 -11.65 2.78
N TYR A 636 -19.45 -12.35 3.34
CA TYR A 636 -19.18 -12.39 4.77
C TYR A 636 -17.69 -12.55 5.10
N LEU A 637 -17.36 -12.29 6.36
CA LEU A 637 -16.12 -12.55 7.04
C LEU A 637 -16.38 -13.46 8.25
N LYS A 638 -15.48 -14.41 8.48
CA LYS A 638 -15.46 -15.25 9.70
C LYS A 638 -14.05 -15.39 10.22
N LEU A 639 -13.91 -15.67 11.52
CA LEU A 639 -12.62 -16.11 12.03
C LEU A 639 -12.23 -17.44 11.39
N ARG A 640 -10.95 -17.57 11.02
CA ARG A 640 -10.35 -18.85 10.62
C ARG A 640 -9.98 -19.68 11.84
N SER A 641 -9.49 -19.01 12.87
CA SER A 641 -9.11 -19.55 14.18
C SER A 641 -9.28 -18.47 15.24
N ASN A 642 -9.03 -18.80 16.51
CA ASN A 642 -8.97 -17.83 17.60
C ASN A 642 -7.59 -17.13 17.73
N ASN A 643 -6.65 -17.39 16.82
CA ASN A 643 -5.38 -16.68 16.79
C ASN A 643 -5.52 -15.34 16.07
N TYR A 644 -5.22 -14.25 16.77
CA TYR A 644 -5.29 -12.88 16.24
C TYR A 644 -4.34 -12.62 15.07
N GLN A 645 -3.32 -13.46 14.86
CA GLN A 645 -2.38 -13.35 13.74
C GLN A 645 -2.90 -13.98 12.45
N ASP A 646 -3.88 -14.88 12.55
CA ASP A 646 -4.40 -15.57 11.39
C ASP A 646 -5.33 -14.64 10.60
N HIS A 647 -5.20 -14.63 9.27
CA HIS A 647 -6.14 -13.90 8.43
C HIS A 647 -7.53 -14.52 8.51
N PRO A 648 -8.59 -13.69 8.56
CA PRO A 648 -9.95 -14.20 8.57
C PRO A 648 -10.28 -14.90 7.26
N ILE A 649 -11.34 -15.70 7.28
CA ILE A 649 -12.00 -16.21 6.07
C ILE A 649 -12.73 -15.04 5.43
N ILE A 650 -12.39 -14.69 4.19
CA ILE A 650 -12.98 -13.58 3.44
C ILE A 650 -13.74 -14.14 2.25
N GLN A 651 -15.07 -14.11 2.30
CA GLN A 651 -15.91 -14.65 1.24
C GLN A 651 -16.84 -13.57 0.67
N PRO A 652 -16.42 -12.81 -0.36
CA PRO A 652 -17.21 -11.72 -0.92
C PRO A 652 -18.34 -12.17 -1.84
N ASN A 653 -18.37 -13.44 -2.29
CA ASN A 653 -19.40 -14.00 -3.18
C ASN A 653 -19.53 -13.26 -4.52
N TYR A 654 -18.41 -12.90 -5.13
CA TYR A 654 -18.40 -12.11 -6.36
C TYR A 654 -19.21 -12.73 -7.48
N LEU A 655 -20.04 -11.90 -8.13
CA LEU A 655 -20.86 -12.25 -9.31
C LEU A 655 -21.80 -13.45 -9.09
N SER A 656 -22.18 -13.71 -7.83
CA SER A 656 -23.20 -14.68 -7.46
C SER A 656 -24.61 -14.24 -7.86
N ASN A 657 -24.82 -12.94 -8.11
CA ASN A 657 -26.05 -12.38 -8.64
C ASN A 657 -25.89 -12.02 -10.12
N LYS A 658 -26.81 -12.49 -10.97
CA LYS A 658 -26.79 -12.24 -12.42
C LYS A 658 -26.84 -10.75 -12.77
N ARG A 659 -27.55 -9.94 -11.98
CA ARG A 659 -27.66 -8.49 -12.18
C ARG A 659 -26.30 -7.78 -12.19
N ASP A 660 -25.35 -8.28 -11.40
CA ASP A 660 -24.01 -7.71 -11.31
C ASP A 660 -23.25 -7.90 -12.62
N VAL A 661 -23.43 -9.07 -13.26
CA VAL A 661 -22.86 -9.38 -14.56
C VAL A 661 -23.52 -8.54 -15.67
N GLU A 662 -24.85 -8.45 -15.67
CA GLU A 662 -25.60 -7.66 -16.66
C GLU A 662 -25.21 -6.16 -16.62
N THR A 663 -25.02 -5.62 -15.42
CA THR A 663 -24.54 -4.23 -15.22
C THR A 663 -23.11 -4.04 -15.76
N LEU A 664 -22.22 -5.00 -15.56
CA LEU A 664 -20.85 -4.95 -16.10
C LEU A 664 -20.84 -5.00 -17.63
N ILE A 665 -21.71 -5.82 -18.24
CA ILE A 665 -21.90 -5.90 -19.70
C ILE A 665 -22.33 -4.55 -20.27
N GLU A 666 -23.30 -3.86 -19.65
CA GLU A 666 -23.69 -2.52 -20.08
C GLU A 666 -22.54 -1.51 -20.01
N GLY A 667 -21.66 -1.63 -19.01
CA GLY A 667 -20.43 -0.84 -18.96
C GLY A 667 -19.52 -1.07 -20.16
N PHE A 668 -19.36 -2.32 -20.61
CA PHE A 668 -18.66 -2.61 -21.86
C PHE A 668 -19.35 -2.01 -23.09
N ARG A 669 -20.68 -1.99 -23.12
CA ARG A 669 -21.42 -1.34 -24.23
C ARG A 669 -21.14 0.16 -24.30
N VAL A 670 -20.95 0.84 -23.17
CA VAL A 670 -20.51 2.25 -23.16
C VAL A 670 -19.06 2.37 -23.66
N ILE A 671 -18.16 1.48 -23.22
CA ILE A 671 -16.75 1.46 -23.67
C ILE A 671 -16.66 1.26 -25.20
N GLU A 672 -17.49 0.40 -25.79
CA GLU A 672 -17.56 0.20 -27.25
C GLU A 672 -18.00 1.45 -28.00
N GLN A 673 -18.84 2.30 -27.42
CA GLN A 673 -19.21 3.56 -28.05
C GLN A 673 -18.04 4.54 -28.10
N LEU A 674 -17.10 4.48 -27.14
CA LEU A 674 -15.92 5.35 -27.15
C LEU A 674 -15.11 5.14 -28.43
N GLU A 675 -14.90 3.89 -28.89
CA GLU A 675 -14.21 3.60 -30.16
C GLU A 675 -14.84 4.28 -31.39
N LYS A 676 -16.14 4.60 -31.32
CA LYS A 676 -16.87 5.21 -32.44
C LYS A 676 -16.73 6.73 -32.48
N THR A 677 -16.32 7.35 -31.37
CA THR A 677 -16.09 8.79 -31.26
C THR A 677 -14.95 9.24 -32.17
N LYS A 678 -15.01 10.49 -32.61
CA LYS A 678 -13.98 11.13 -33.43
C LYS A 678 -12.65 11.13 -32.69
N HIS A 679 -12.62 11.53 -31.42
CA HIS A 679 -11.35 11.64 -30.67
C HIS A 679 -10.65 10.28 -30.47
N PHE A 680 -11.38 9.19 -30.22
CA PHE A 680 -10.76 7.85 -30.14
C PHE A 680 -10.27 7.37 -31.51
N LYS A 681 -11.02 7.65 -32.59
CA LYS A 681 -10.58 7.34 -33.96
C LYS A 681 -9.31 8.09 -34.34
N GLU A 682 -9.15 9.34 -33.92
CA GLU A 682 -7.95 10.15 -34.19
C GLU A 682 -6.67 9.53 -33.61
N ILE A 683 -6.74 9.00 -32.39
CA ILE A 683 -5.62 8.27 -31.78
C ILE A 683 -5.47 6.83 -32.28
N GLY A 684 -6.36 6.38 -33.17
CA GLY A 684 -6.39 5.01 -33.67
C GLY A 684 -6.74 3.99 -32.58
N ALA A 685 -7.51 4.39 -31.56
CA ALA A 685 -7.85 3.53 -30.45
C ALA A 685 -8.75 2.37 -30.90
N LYS A 686 -8.32 1.15 -30.60
CA LYS A 686 -9.08 -0.09 -30.81
C LYS A 686 -8.96 -0.97 -29.58
N MET A 687 -10.10 -1.39 -29.07
CA MET A 687 -10.24 -2.31 -27.96
C MET A 687 -9.82 -3.70 -28.41
N GLU A 688 -8.83 -4.24 -27.71
CA GLU A 688 -8.27 -5.56 -27.88
C GLU A 688 -8.73 -6.45 -26.72
N ILE A 689 -9.25 -7.63 -27.03
CA ILE A 689 -9.83 -8.56 -26.03
C ILE A 689 -9.49 -10.03 -26.36
N GLY A 690 -8.70 -10.28 -27.41
CA GLY A 690 -8.44 -11.62 -27.93
C GLY A 690 -7.60 -12.52 -27.01
N THR A 691 -7.10 -12.01 -25.89
CA THR A 691 -6.24 -12.75 -24.96
C THR A 691 -7.03 -13.50 -23.89
N VAL A 692 -8.34 -13.23 -23.76
CA VAL A 692 -9.26 -13.97 -22.91
C VAL A 692 -9.92 -15.09 -23.72
N ASN A 693 -9.55 -16.33 -23.40
CA ASN A 693 -10.15 -17.49 -24.05
C ASN A 693 -11.50 -17.83 -23.42
N CYS A 694 -12.58 -17.46 -24.10
CA CYS A 694 -13.96 -17.75 -23.71
C CYS A 694 -14.60 -18.91 -24.52
N GLY A 695 -13.76 -19.77 -25.12
CA GLY A 695 -14.18 -20.92 -25.91
C GLY A 695 -14.58 -20.58 -27.35
N ASN A 696 -14.52 -21.58 -28.22
CA ASN A 696 -14.73 -21.42 -29.68
C ASN A 696 -16.18 -21.13 -30.08
N THR A 697 -17.14 -21.28 -29.17
CA THR A 697 -18.58 -21.07 -29.42
C THR A 697 -19.04 -19.65 -29.13
N THR A 698 -18.18 -18.81 -28.54
CA THR A 698 -18.53 -17.48 -28.06
C THR A 698 -18.02 -16.43 -29.04
N SER A 699 -18.93 -15.65 -29.64
CA SER A 699 -18.55 -14.58 -30.57
C SER A 699 -17.86 -13.44 -29.81
N PRO A 700 -16.70 -12.92 -30.27
CA PRO A 700 -16.05 -11.79 -29.63
C PRO A 700 -17.01 -10.60 -29.47
N ARG A 701 -17.02 -9.97 -28.29
CA ARG A 701 -17.90 -8.84 -27.93
C ARG A 701 -19.41 -9.17 -27.83
N SER A 702 -19.82 -10.45 -27.86
CA SER A 702 -21.19 -10.83 -27.48
C SER A 702 -21.43 -10.67 -25.97
N ASP A 703 -22.69 -10.71 -25.53
CA ASP A 703 -23.01 -10.67 -24.09
C ASP A 703 -22.41 -11.87 -23.34
N GLU A 704 -22.43 -13.05 -23.96
CA GLU A 704 -21.81 -14.27 -23.42
C GLU A 704 -20.29 -14.13 -23.29
N PHE A 705 -19.64 -13.44 -24.26
CA PHE A 705 -18.22 -13.15 -24.18
C PHE A 705 -17.91 -12.21 -23.01
N TYR A 706 -18.70 -11.15 -22.84
CA TYR A 706 -18.49 -10.22 -21.73
C TYR A 706 -18.84 -10.80 -20.37
N GLU A 707 -19.82 -11.69 -20.27
CA GLU A 707 -20.04 -12.47 -19.05
C GLU A 707 -18.81 -13.33 -18.74
N CYS A 708 -18.34 -14.14 -19.71
CA CYS A 708 -17.15 -14.96 -19.52
C CYS A 708 -15.94 -14.13 -19.08
N MET A 709 -15.68 -13.01 -19.77
CA MET A 709 -14.59 -12.10 -19.45
C MET A 709 -14.73 -11.51 -18.05
N SER A 710 -15.95 -11.13 -17.65
CA SER A 710 -16.24 -10.59 -16.32
C SER A 710 -15.98 -11.61 -15.21
N ARG A 711 -16.31 -12.88 -15.43
CA ARG A 711 -16.02 -13.98 -14.49
C ARG A 711 -14.55 -14.39 -14.51
N ALA A 712 -13.86 -14.20 -15.63
CA ALA A 712 -12.45 -14.56 -15.80
C ALA A 712 -11.50 -13.56 -15.13
N LEU A 713 -11.67 -12.26 -15.41
CA LEU A 713 -10.78 -11.18 -15.01
C LEU A 713 -11.37 -10.32 -13.88
N THR A 714 -12.13 -10.93 -12.98
CA THR A 714 -12.72 -10.22 -11.84
C THR A 714 -11.64 -9.63 -10.93
N MET A 715 -11.64 -8.31 -10.78
CA MET A 715 -10.73 -7.61 -9.87
C MET A 715 -11.52 -6.77 -8.88
N THR A 716 -11.12 -6.79 -7.61
CA THR A 716 -11.61 -5.84 -6.61
C THR A 716 -11.05 -4.43 -6.90
N ILE A 717 -11.81 -3.39 -6.55
CA ILE A 717 -11.33 -1.98 -6.50
C ILE A 717 -10.85 -1.62 -5.09
N TYR A 718 -10.82 -2.61 -4.19
CA TYR A 718 -10.37 -2.50 -2.81
C TYR A 718 -11.24 -1.56 -1.96
N HIS A 719 -12.55 -1.66 -2.11
CA HIS A 719 -13.56 -0.88 -1.40
C HIS A 719 -14.47 -1.75 -0.50
N PRO A 720 -13.95 -2.70 0.30
CA PRO A 720 -14.81 -3.51 1.17
C PRO A 720 -15.50 -2.64 2.23
N VAL A 721 -16.79 -2.86 2.49
CA VAL A 721 -17.61 -2.15 3.50
C VAL A 721 -18.62 -3.10 4.16
N GLY A 722 -19.32 -2.60 5.18
CA GLY A 722 -20.60 -3.16 5.66
C GLY A 722 -20.53 -4.31 6.67
N THR A 723 -19.33 -4.70 7.08
CA THR A 723 -19.08 -5.87 7.94
C THR A 723 -19.39 -5.66 9.41
N ALA A 724 -19.68 -4.42 9.81
CA ALA A 724 -20.23 -4.04 11.11
C ALA A 724 -21.28 -2.95 10.92
N LYS A 725 -22.22 -3.17 9.98
CA LYS A 725 -23.13 -2.13 9.49
C LYS A 725 -23.92 -1.42 10.60
N MET A 726 -24.16 -0.14 10.41
CA MET A 726 -25.13 0.62 11.18
C MET A 726 -26.57 0.26 10.76
N GLY A 727 -27.51 0.38 11.69
CA GLY A 727 -28.93 0.15 11.43
C GLY A 727 -29.80 0.41 12.65
N SER A 728 -31.11 0.34 12.47
CA SER A 728 -32.07 0.49 13.58
C SER A 728 -31.93 -0.66 14.59
N GLU A 729 -32.40 -0.47 15.83
CA GLU A 729 -32.38 -1.49 16.88
C GLU A 729 -33.17 -2.76 16.49
N ASN A 730 -34.17 -2.63 15.62
CA ASN A 730 -34.97 -3.75 15.12
C ASN A 730 -34.30 -4.53 13.97
N ASP A 731 -33.19 -4.03 13.42
CA ASP A 731 -32.42 -4.74 12.41
C ASP A 731 -31.47 -5.72 13.10
N ILE A 732 -31.85 -7.00 13.11
CA ILE A 732 -31.06 -8.07 13.76
C ILE A 732 -29.63 -8.21 13.20
N LYS A 733 -29.35 -7.67 12.00
CA LYS A 733 -28.01 -7.67 11.40
C LYS A 733 -27.26 -6.36 11.64
N ALA A 734 -27.86 -5.36 12.29
CA ALA A 734 -27.15 -4.15 12.67
C ALA A 734 -26.15 -4.46 13.79
N VAL A 735 -24.93 -3.93 13.65
CA VAL A 735 -23.86 -4.06 14.65
C VAL A 735 -23.73 -2.79 15.48
N VAL A 736 -23.94 -1.63 14.86
CA VAL A 736 -23.90 -0.35 15.55
C VAL A 736 -25.19 0.44 15.37
N ASP A 737 -25.48 1.30 16.34
CA ASP A 737 -26.57 2.28 16.23
C ASP A 737 -26.19 3.45 15.30
N SER A 738 -27.12 4.39 15.10
CA SER A 738 -26.88 5.61 14.29
C SER A 738 -25.83 6.55 14.90
N ARG A 739 -25.45 6.36 16.17
CA ARG A 739 -24.34 7.04 16.85
C ARG A 739 -23.05 6.22 16.85
N LEU A 740 -23.00 5.13 16.10
CA LEU A 740 -21.86 4.23 15.96
C LEU A 740 -21.50 3.44 17.23
N LYS A 741 -22.39 3.37 18.22
CA LYS A 741 -22.22 2.54 19.42
C LYS A 741 -22.55 1.10 19.08
N VAL A 742 -21.69 0.17 19.51
CA VAL A 742 -21.94 -1.26 19.33
C VAL A 742 -23.13 -1.67 20.20
N TYR A 743 -24.12 -2.36 19.62
CA TYR A 743 -25.26 -2.84 20.40
C TYR A 743 -24.82 -3.86 21.46
N LYS A 744 -25.59 -3.95 22.55
CA LYS A 744 -25.42 -4.91 23.67
C LYS A 744 -24.16 -4.75 24.53
N VAL A 745 -23.25 -3.85 24.18
CA VAL A 745 -22.07 -3.53 25.00
C VAL A 745 -21.90 -2.03 25.16
N ASP A 746 -21.47 -1.61 26.35
CA ASP A 746 -21.26 -0.20 26.65
C ASP A 746 -19.80 0.22 26.40
N GLY A 747 -19.58 1.49 26.05
CA GLY A 747 -18.22 2.06 25.94
C GLY A 747 -17.41 1.59 24.73
N LEU A 748 -18.05 0.98 23.73
CA LEU A 748 -17.42 0.55 22.48
C LEU A 748 -18.12 1.19 21.26
N ARG A 749 -17.33 1.75 20.34
CA ARG A 749 -17.81 2.24 19.04
C ARG A 749 -17.02 1.68 17.88
N VAL A 750 -17.60 1.77 16.68
CA VAL A 750 -16.91 1.50 15.41
C VAL A 750 -17.01 2.72 14.52
N ALA A 751 -15.87 3.26 14.07
CA ALA A 751 -15.80 4.44 13.21
C ALA A 751 -14.88 4.17 12.03
N ASP A 752 -15.34 3.36 11.08
CA ASP A 752 -14.64 3.08 9.82
C ASP A 752 -15.61 2.56 8.74
N ALA A 753 -15.08 2.09 7.60
CA ALA A 753 -15.86 1.60 6.47
C ALA A 753 -16.77 0.40 6.76
N SER A 754 -16.51 -0.37 7.82
CA SER A 754 -17.35 -1.51 8.20
C SER A 754 -18.77 -1.09 8.58
N VAL A 755 -18.99 0.17 8.99
CA VAL A 755 -20.31 0.65 9.44
C VAL A 755 -21.26 1.01 8.31
N MET A 756 -20.78 1.14 7.07
CA MET A 756 -21.63 1.56 5.95
C MET A 756 -22.69 0.49 5.64
N PRO A 757 -24.00 0.77 5.70
CA PRO A 757 -25.05 -0.22 5.42
C PRO A 757 -25.00 -0.74 3.99
N THR A 758 -24.76 0.19 3.06
CA THR A 758 -24.58 -0.07 1.63
C THR A 758 -23.35 0.66 1.14
N ILE A 759 -22.64 0.08 0.17
CA ILE A 759 -21.49 0.75 -0.45
C ILE A 759 -21.97 1.97 -1.25
N PRO A 760 -21.33 3.15 -1.11
CA PRO A 760 -21.70 4.32 -1.91
C PRO A 760 -21.21 4.14 -3.35
N SER A 761 -21.85 4.81 -4.30
CA SER A 761 -21.45 4.82 -5.71
C SER A 761 -20.17 5.65 -5.94
N ALA A 762 -19.09 5.32 -5.22
CA ALA A 762 -17.84 6.07 -5.17
C ALA A 762 -16.68 5.23 -4.63
N ASN A 763 -15.45 5.74 -4.79
CA ASN A 763 -14.33 5.30 -3.97
C ASN A 763 -14.62 5.60 -2.49
N THR A 764 -14.43 4.62 -1.61
CA THR A 764 -14.93 4.70 -0.21
C THR A 764 -14.13 5.64 0.70
N GLN A 765 -12.98 6.16 0.26
CA GLN A 765 -12.10 6.96 1.12
C GLN A 765 -12.74 8.26 1.63
N ALA A 766 -13.52 8.96 0.81
CA ALA A 766 -14.15 10.21 1.23
C ALA A 766 -15.18 9.95 2.32
N ALA A 767 -15.97 8.90 2.17
CA ALA A 767 -16.95 8.48 3.17
C ALA A 767 -16.27 8.06 4.49
N CYS A 768 -15.08 7.45 4.44
CA CYS A 768 -14.28 7.18 5.65
C CYS A 768 -13.87 8.46 6.39
N TYR A 769 -13.42 9.51 5.69
CA TYR A 769 -13.11 10.81 6.31
C TYR A 769 -14.36 11.42 6.96
N MET A 770 -15.48 11.41 6.22
CA MET A 770 -16.78 11.91 6.70
C MET A 770 -17.25 11.16 7.96
N ILE A 771 -17.17 9.83 7.98
CA ILE A 771 -17.49 8.99 9.15
C ILE A 771 -16.62 9.39 10.34
N GLY A 772 -15.31 9.58 10.13
CA GLY A 772 -14.39 9.99 11.19
C GLY A 772 -14.72 11.38 11.78
N GLU A 773 -15.06 12.36 10.93
CA GLU A 773 -15.46 13.69 11.40
C GLU A 773 -16.75 13.65 12.21
N LYS A 774 -17.76 12.95 11.70
CA LYS A 774 -19.07 12.84 12.35
C LYS A 774 -18.99 12.02 13.64
N ALA A 775 -18.23 10.94 13.64
CA ALA A 775 -17.96 10.15 14.84
C ALA A 775 -17.36 11.01 15.96
N ALA A 776 -16.34 11.82 15.63
CA ALA A 776 -15.71 12.69 16.61
C ALA A 776 -16.68 13.73 17.20
N ASP A 777 -17.53 14.34 16.38
CA ASP A 777 -18.52 15.31 16.86
C ASP A 777 -19.59 14.63 17.75
N MET A 778 -20.04 13.42 17.41
CA MET A 778 -20.95 12.65 18.26
C MET A 778 -20.31 12.22 19.58
N ILE A 779 -19.04 11.85 19.58
CA ILE A 779 -18.31 11.48 20.81
C ILE A 779 -18.15 12.71 21.72
N LYS A 780 -17.84 13.89 21.16
CA LYS A 780 -17.75 15.16 21.90
C LYS A 780 -19.11 15.63 22.46
N GLN A 781 -20.22 15.26 21.83
CA GLN A 781 -21.55 15.56 22.37
C GLN A 781 -21.87 14.70 23.60
N ASP A 782 -21.35 13.47 23.64
CA ASP A 782 -21.62 12.53 24.71
C ASP A 782 -20.74 12.76 25.96
N TRP A 783 -19.62 13.52 25.85
CA TRP A 783 -18.52 13.59 26.83
C TRP A 783 -17.87 14.95 26.96
#